data_AF-A0A3C1T728-F1
#
_entry.id   AF-A0A3C1T728-F1
#
_cell.length_a   1.000
_cell.length_b   1.000
_cell.length_c   1.000
_cell.angle_alpha   90.00
_cell.angle_beta   90.00
_cell.angle_gamma   90.00
#
_symmetry.space_group_name_H-M   'P 1'
#
loop_
_entity.id
_entity.type
_entity.pdbx_description
1 polymer ?
#
loop_
_entity_poly.entity_id
_entity_poly.type
_entity_poly.pdbx_seq_one_letter_code
_entity_poly.pdbx_strand_id
1 'polypeptide(L)'
;MHRLYIFSFIFSLLSVGSLPAQELSEKKFTGYTTANGLSDNTISGMAQDAAGYIWLCTYSGLNRYDGSRFKQFHSTNDSLSPAAEEFLGLSWLNKEEIAFFTTGLHVVNTRTGKTGNVFVPFADKQYAYKFNMTVAALSDTSGGIFLLTRSGFYHFDKTHKLLFRYDYYQGNKVTTEHFVFGRELMQLDSRRLLVVALDGLYLYDKEKRQFKKMEAKDDPLFAEFVNYPGTEFKFFQPGPGQFFILRSDGDTLVYVNTARNKKVISILPFQKSITEFGWRSKLVAYSDTVFYITAQLSGFYKATLNPATGVVQLDPEKYFPTYLCHTLLVDKDKNLWVGTNRGLFRQDNVRSHVELANIPPSLEDSFPGIRIHSIFATDNKIYAGTRSGGGLLVFDKQTMKFEKQTTLINEAAGLPVYKISCLAPHTLLLGTGGPLLVYDEPTGRQTKLIPPGWDKGFWTNELYKDRPGNMWVASATTYKYHIASKQFSVIPGSQSMPSIPVGFAEDTSGNIWIAGHGIVRYNAKLNSFDRQLDSFPYIKMPDKQVTAMLIDQQNTIWFSCANNGLISYNISSRSYRHYTRHNGLPDDNIASLIIVGEKLWIASYSGIACMDLHSMQIKKFGKDEGIPEMPILRGSKFFYDAPAQQLYLGFYNVILRFNPNAIISLSAKPAVFVEDITLNGQRHTYLPGNRFSTSWTYNDLVLNIGSINFSDGHSQGYAYRIYRNEQSPWQQLGSQSSFSISNLAPGTHRIQYKVFSLNNRWPEQVKEIVIEVLPPFWQKAWFRLAVLAVLLLLLYLFISWRTHIARKKEMEKTRIQQLVADDYKNRYELEQISNYFSSSLTGKKNADDVLWDVAGHLIGRMKYVDCMIYLWNDTKTKMIQKAAYGPKGKPEYISSQVFDVLPGQGVVGHVMETRQPVLIKDTRKDSRYRVDEAFRLSEVCVPIIHNNELLGIIDSEHHEADYFTERDIKILTTIATLIANKLKQLESEKTLEVKQRELASINEQLAEAKLSALQAQMNPHFVFNALNSIKRMILDGDNDTASRYLSKFALMIRMTLTHSGEAFVTLTENIEYLKTYLEMEQLRFDGSFAWHISVGNNIETEDTLIPSLMMQPLVENAIWHGLLPSTSEKKLRIDFRQHEHTMTCIIEDNGIGISQSMKEKELHKKKHHSVGLENLRKRIKILNEKFGTACTLVITDLADEQENKSGTRVTLTFMISNT
;
A
#
# COMPACT_ATOMS: atom_id res chain seq x y z
N MET A 1 -11.06 -11.02 -82.11
CA MET A 1 -10.38 -11.89 -81.11
C MET A 1 -9.81 -11.15 -79.90
N HIS A 2 -9.32 -9.90 -79.97
CA HIS A 2 -8.78 -9.21 -78.79
C HIS A 2 -9.78 -8.78 -77.71
N ARG A 3 -11.07 -8.60 -78.02
CA ARG A 3 -12.09 -8.28 -77.00
C ARG A 3 -12.49 -9.46 -76.10
N LEU A 4 -12.30 -10.70 -76.56
CA LEU A 4 -12.60 -11.91 -75.76
C LEU A 4 -11.50 -12.19 -74.72
N TYR A 5 -10.24 -11.91 -75.05
CA TYR A 5 -9.11 -12.05 -74.12
C TYR A 5 -9.13 -10.99 -73.02
N ILE A 6 -9.55 -9.75 -73.33
CA ILE A 6 -9.70 -8.70 -72.31
C ILE A 6 -10.87 -9.01 -71.36
N PHE A 7 -11.96 -9.59 -71.85
CA PHE A 7 -13.07 -10.02 -70.98
C PHE A 7 -12.69 -11.20 -70.08
N SER A 8 -11.89 -12.15 -70.56
CA SER A 8 -11.39 -13.28 -69.76
C SER A 8 -10.29 -12.87 -68.76
N PHE A 9 -9.49 -11.86 -69.11
CA PHE A 9 -8.48 -11.28 -68.21
C PHE A 9 -9.11 -10.40 -67.12
N ILE A 10 -10.20 -9.70 -67.41
CA ILE A 10 -10.95 -8.93 -66.41
C ILE A 10 -11.78 -9.86 -65.49
N PHE A 11 -12.26 -11.00 -65.97
CA PHE A 11 -12.95 -11.99 -65.12
C PHE A 11 -11.99 -12.73 -64.17
N SER A 12 -10.74 -12.94 -64.57
CA SER A 12 -9.68 -13.50 -63.70
C SER A 12 -9.08 -12.48 -62.73
N LEU A 13 -9.23 -11.18 -63.00
CA LEU A 13 -8.94 -10.11 -62.03
C LEU A 13 -10.12 -9.79 -61.10
N LEU A 14 -11.33 -10.25 -61.42
CA LEU A 14 -12.54 -10.14 -60.59
C LEU A 14 -12.86 -11.41 -59.79
N SER A 15 -12.12 -12.51 -59.99
CA SER A 15 -11.87 -13.46 -58.90
C SER A 15 -10.91 -12.77 -57.92
N VAL A 16 -11.45 -11.80 -57.18
CA VAL A 16 -10.90 -11.37 -55.90
C VAL A 16 -10.58 -12.67 -55.18
N GLY A 17 -9.28 -12.91 -55.00
CA GLY A 17 -8.82 -14.05 -54.23
C GLY A 17 -9.67 -14.08 -52.97
N SER A 18 -10.33 -15.21 -52.76
CA SER A 18 -10.56 -15.65 -51.39
C SER A 18 -9.18 -15.55 -50.74
N LEU A 19 -8.94 -14.46 -50.01
CA LEU A 19 -7.96 -14.44 -48.94
C LEU A 19 -8.16 -15.78 -48.25
N PRO A 20 -7.14 -16.66 -48.17
CA PRO A 20 -7.31 -17.96 -47.54
C PRO A 20 -8.09 -17.73 -46.25
N ALA A 21 -9.29 -18.33 -46.19
CA ALA A 21 -10.16 -18.22 -45.04
C ALA A 21 -9.26 -18.48 -43.83
N GLN A 22 -9.13 -17.50 -42.95
CA GLN A 22 -8.25 -17.60 -41.81
C GLN A 22 -8.82 -18.74 -40.96
N GLU A 23 -8.25 -19.94 -41.12
CA GLU A 23 -8.77 -21.17 -40.54
C GLU A 23 -8.81 -20.99 -39.01
N LEU A 24 -10.01 -20.82 -38.46
CA LEU A 24 -10.30 -20.57 -37.04
C LEU A 24 -10.26 -21.91 -36.29
N SER A 25 -9.10 -22.56 -36.30
CA SER A 25 -8.85 -23.79 -35.55
C SER A 25 -8.77 -23.50 -34.05
N GLU A 26 -9.38 -24.36 -33.23
CA GLU A 26 -9.36 -24.29 -31.75
C GLU A 26 -7.94 -24.15 -31.18
N LYS A 27 -6.93 -24.79 -31.81
CA LYS A 27 -5.52 -24.73 -31.38
C LYS A 27 -4.93 -23.32 -31.39
N LYS A 28 -5.57 -22.37 -32.08
CA LYS A 28 -5.18 -20.96 -32.14
C LYS A 28 -5.80 -20.14 -31.02
N PHE A 29 -6.43 -20.75 -30.01
CA PHE A 29 -7.04 -20.06 -28.89
C PHE A 29 -6.41 -20.47 -27.56
N THR A 30 -6.27 -19.51 -26.64
CA THR A 30 -6.02 -19.77 -25.24
C THR A 30 -7.35 -19.90 -24.51
N GLY A 31 -7.55 -21.03 -23.82
CA GLY A 31 -8.70 -21.30 -22.97
C GLY A 31 -8.48 -20.82 -21.53
N TYR A 32 -9.52 -20.24 -20.95
CA TYR A 32 -9.60 -19.81 -19.55
C TYR A 32 -10.80 -20.48 -18.89
N THR A 33 -10.57 -21.05 -17.72
CA THR A 33 -11.57 -21.78 -16.93
C THR A 33 -11.57 -21.28 -15.49
N THR A 34 -12.37 -21.91 -14.62
CA THR A 34 -12.34 -21.68 -13.17
C THR A 34 -10.94 -21.86 -12.57
N ALA A 35 -10.11 -22.74 -13.13
CA ALA A 35 -8.71 -22.89 -12.72
C ALA A 35 -7.85 -21.63 -12.94
N ASN A 36 -8.30 -20.72 -13.81
CA ASN A 36 -7.64 -19.45 -14.11
C ASN A 36 -8.25 -18.28 -13.32
N GLY A 37 -9.27 -18.50 -12.49
CA GLY A 37 -9.94 -17.48 -11.69
C GLY A 37 -11.27 -16.96 -12.27
N LEU A 38 -11.80 -17.59 -13.32
CA LEU A 38 -13.17 -17.36 -13.77
C LEU A 38 -14.16 -17.92 -12.71
N SER A 39 -15.32 -17.28 -12.51
CA SER A 39 -16.27 -17.76 -11.47
C SER A 39 -17.07 -19.00 -11.88
N ASP A 40 -17.38 -19.18 -13.18
CA ASP A 40 -18.04 -20.36 -13.74
C ASP A 40 -17.61 -20.56 -15.20
N ASN A 41 -17.53 -21.81 -15.65
CA ASN A 41 -17.12 -22.14 -17.03
C ASN A 41 -18.21 -21.86 -18.08
N THR A 42 -19.42 -21.51 -17.68
CA THR A 42 -20.53 -21.18 -18.59
C THR A 42 -20.63 -19.67 -18.77
N ILE A 43 -20.10 -19.17 -19.89
CA ILE A 43 -20.14 -17.74 -20.21
C ILE A 43 -21.44 -17.41 -20.95
N SER A 44 -22.29 -16.55 -20.39
CA SER A 44 -23.60 -16.21 -20.98
C SER A 44 -23.61 -14.90 -21.77
N GLY A 45 -22.67 -13.99 -21.47
CA GLY A 45 -22.56 -12.66 -22.09
C GLY A 45 -21.16 -12.05 -21.93
N MET A 46 -20.74 -11.23 -22.89
CA MET A 46 -19.44 -10.55 -22.86
C MET A 46 -19.52 -9.12 -23.41
N ALA A 47 -18.71 -8.23 -22.85
CA ALA A 47 -18.52 -6.86 -23.34
C ALA A 47 -17.10 -6.38 -23.05
N GLN A 48 -16.58 -5.47 -23.88
CA GLN A 48 -15.34 -4.74 -23.57
C GLN A 48 -15.64 -3.28 -23.23
N ASP A 49 -15.16 -2.80 -22.09
CA ASP A 49 -15.38 -1.42 -21.67
C ASP A 49 -14.44 -0.40 -22.33
N ALA A 50 -14.67 0.89 -22.07
CA ALA A 50 -13.88 1.98 -22.64
C ALA A 50 -12.40 1.95 -22.22
N ALA A 51 -12.08 1.47 -21.01
CA ALA A 51 -10.71 1.30 -20.53
C ALA A 51 -10.02 0.10 -21.20
N GLY A 52 -10.79 -0.92 -21.58
CA GLY A 52 -10.33 -2.11 -22.28
C GLY A 52 -10.61 -3.42 -21.54
N TYR A 53 -11.21 -3.39 -20.34
CA TYR A 53 -11.49 -4.61 -19.59
C TYR A 53 -12.56 -5.44 -20.29
N ILE A 54 -12.41 -6.76 -20.23
CA ILE A 54 -13.43 -7.70 -20.69
C ILE A 54 -14.33 -8.07 -19.51
N TRP A 55 -15.61 -7.71 -19.61
CA TRP A 55 -16.66 -8.09 -18.68
C TRP A 55 -17.34 -9.36 -19.16
N LEU A 56 -17.59 -10.30 -18.24
CA LEU A 56 -18.10 -11.64 -18.54
C LEU A 56 -19.22 -12.01 -17.56
N CYS A 57 -20.40 -12.27 -18.10
CA CYS A 57 -21.51 -12.87 -17.36
C CYS A 57 -21.31 -14.39 -17.28
N THR A 58 -21.52 -14.95 -16.10
CA THR A 58 -21.54 -16.40 -15.90
C THR A 58 -22.74 -16.80 -15.05
N TYR A 59 -22.98 -18.11 -14.91
CA TYR A 59 -24.07 -18.61 -14.07
C TYR A 59 -23.79 -18.54 -12.56
N SER A 60 -22.54 -18.28 -12.17
CA SER A 60 -22.12 -18.22 -10.76
C SER A 60 -21.23 -17.00 -10.50
N GLY A 61 -21.64 -15.81 -10.98
CA GLY A 61 -20.97 -14.54 -10.73
C GLY A 61 -20.65 -13.72 -11.98
N LEU A 62 -20.32 -12.46 -11.76
CA LEU A 62 -19.85 -11.52 -12.79
C LEU A 62 -18.32 -11.42 -12.74
N ASN A 63 -17.66 -11.40 -13.89
CA ASN A 63 -16.20 -11.31 -13.95
C ASN A 63 -15.76 -10.11 -14.77
N ARG A 64 -14.61 -9.56 -14.41
CA ARG A 64 -13.88 -8.56 -15.20
C ARG A 64 -12.43 -8.98 -15.36
N TYR A 65 -11.94 -9.00 -16.59
CA TYR A 65 -10.60 -9.48 -16.95
C TYR A 65 -9.73 -8.34 -17.50
N ASP A 66 -8.49 -8.26 -17.02
CA ASP A 66 -7.50 -7.24 -17.39
C ASP A 66 -6.40 -7.74 -18.34
N GLY A 67 -6.43 -9.03 -18.73
CA GLY A 67 -5.36 -9.68 -19.51
C GLY A 67 -4.42 -10.55 -18.68
N SER A 68 -4.48 -10.44 -17.35
CA SER A 68 -3.68 -11.23 -16.41
C SER A 68 -4.51 -11.87 -15.30
N ARG A 69 -5.56 -11.20 -14.82
CA ARG A 69 -6.36 -11.61 -13.65
C ARG A 69 -7.85 -11.40 -13.90
N PHE A 70 -8.64 -12.34 -13.41
CA PHE A 70 -10.09 -12.20 -13.30
C PHE A 70 -10.45 -11.63 -11.94
N LYS A 71 -11.21 -10.54 -11.93
CA LYS A 71 -11.86 -9.98 -10.75
C LYS A 71 -13.31 -10.44 -10.74
N GLN A 72 -13.69 -11.18 -9.71
CA GLN A 72 -15.04 -11.71 -9.53
C GLN A 72 -15.90 -10.75 -8.72
N PHE A 73 -17.18 -10.66 -9.06
CA PHE A 73 -18.20 -9.87 -8.38
C PHE A 73 -19.36 -10.81 -8.05
N HIS A 74 -19.56 -11.06 -6.76
CA HIS A 74 -20.57 -11.96 -6.21
C HIS A 74 -21.70 -11.18 -5.57
N SER A 75 -22.84 -11.83 -5.45
CA SER A 75 -23.99 -11.34 -4.71
C SER A 75 -23.71 -11.36 -3.21
N THR A 76 -24.04 -10.25 -2.55
CA THR A 76 -23.90 -10.10 -1.10
C THR A 76 -25.15 -9.42 -0.54
N ASN A 77 -25.22 -9.24 0.77
CA ASN A 77 -26.30 -8.47 1.39
C ASN A 77 -26.22 -6.95 1.12
N ASP A 78 -25.17 -6.47 0.44
CA ASP A 78 -25.04 -5.07 0.04
C ASP A 78 -25.87 -4.77 -1.22
N SER A 79 -26.68 -3.71 -1.14
CA SER A 79 -27.46 -3.15 -2.24
C SER A 79 -26.65 -2.74 -3.49
N LEU A 80 -25.35 -2.50 -3.34
CA LEU A 80 -24.43 -2.19 -4.44
C LEU A 80 -23.85 -3.44 -5.12
N SER A 81 -24.04 -4.62 -4.53
CA SER A 81 -23.65 -5.89 -5.13
C SER A 81 -24.78 -6.43 -6.02
N PRO A 82 -24.49 -7.36 -6.94
CA PRO A 82 -25.52 -8.02 -7.73
C PRO A 82 -26.58 -8.71 -6.85
N ALA A 83 -27.83 -8.69 -7.29
CA ALA A 83 -28.95 -9.28 -6.55
C ALA A 83 -28.99 -10.81 -6.56
N ALA A 84 -28.33 -11.45 -7.53
CA ALA A 84 -28.16 -12.89 -7.61
C ALA A 84 -26.85 -13.23 -8.34
N GLU A 85 -26.39 -14.47 -8.16
CA GLU A 85 -25.17 -15.00 -8.80
C GLU A 85 -25.36 -15.31 -10.29
N GLU A 86 -26.58 -15.64 -10.72
CA GLU A 86 -26.84 -16.01 -12.09
C GLU A 86 -26.97 -14.76 -12.98
N PHE A 87 -26.13 -14.69 -14.01
CA PHE A 87 -26.23 -13.69 -15.06
C PHE A 87 -26.55 -14.35 -16.39
N LEU A 88 -27.62 -13.88 -17.05
CA LEU A 88 -28.12 -14.46 -18.31
C LEU A 88 -27.62 -13.72 -19.55
N GLY A 89 -27.11 -12.51 -19.38
CA GLY A 89 -26.63 -11.66 -20.47
C GLY A 89 -26.30 -10.25 -20.00
N LEU A 90 -26.05 -9.36 -20.96
CA LEU A 90 -25.79 -7.95 -20.71
C LEU A 90 -26.23 -7.10 -21.90
N SER A 91 -26.32 -5.79 -21.67
CA SER A 91 -26.39 -4.78 -22.72
C SER A 91 -25.78 -3.46 -22.25
N TRP A 92 -25.32 -2.66 -23.21
CA TRP A 92 -24.90 -1.28 -22.93
C TRP A 92 -26.14 -0.39 -22.81
N LEU A 93 -26.22 0.39 -21.73
CA LEU A 93 -27.23 1.45 -21.59
C LEU A 93 -26.76 2.76 -22.23
N ASN A 94 -25.46 3.04 -22.14
CA ASN A 94 -24.81 4.16 -22.79
C ASN A 94 -23.31 3.85 -22.99
N LYS A 95 -22.46 4.86 -23.23
CA LYS A 95 -21.02 4.66 -23.46
C LYS A 95 -20.23 4.24 -22.21
N GLU A 96 -20.80 4.41 -21.02
CA GLU A 96 -20.11 4.18 -19.74
C GLU A 96 -20.81 3.13 -18.88
N GLU A 97 -22.10 2.86 -19.09
CA GLU A 97 -22.90 1.96 -18.25
C GLU A 97 -23.26 0.66 -18.95
N ILE A 98 -22.85 -0.44 -18.31
CA ILE A 98 -23.22 -1.80 -18.70
C ILE A 98 -24.30 -2.27 -17.72
N ALA A 99 -25.38 -2.82 -18.28
CA ALA A 99 -26.43 -3.47 -17.54
C ALA A 99 -26.30 -4.99 -17.69
N PHE A 100 -26.30 -5.70 -16.57
CA PHE A 100 -26.18 -7.14 -16.48
C PHE A 100 -27.53 -7.75 -16.07
N PHE A 101 -27.96 -8.76 -16.84
CA PHE A 101 -29.28 -9.38 -16.68
C PHE A 101 -29.20 -10.45 -15.59
N THR A 102 -29.86 -10.21 -14.47
CA THR A 102 -29.91 -11.12 -13.32
C THR A 102 -31.34 -11.10 -12.74
N THR A 103 -31.52 -11.34 -11.43
CA THR A 103 -32.74 -10.95 -10.72
C THR A 103 -32.77 -9.43 -10.59
N GLY A 104 -33.37 -8.76 -11.57
CA GLY A 104 -33.32 -7.32 -11.80
C GLY A 104 -32.26 -6.98 -12.84
N LEU A 105 -31.89 -5.70 -12.87
CA LEU A 105 -30.83 -5.19 -13.75
C LEU A 105 -29.69 -4.66 -12.88
N HIS A 106 -28.55 -5.34 -12.87
CA HIS A 106 -27.37 -4.83 -12.18
C HIS A 106 -26.62 -3.88 -13.13
N VAL A 107 -26.52 -2.60 -12.79
CA VAL A 107 -25.91 -1.57 -13.62
C VAL A 107 -24.56 -1.20 -13.05
N VAL A 108 -23.53 -1.21 -13.89
CA VAL A 108 -22.17 -0.80 -13.56
C VAL A 108 -21.75 0.34 -14.46
N ASN A 109 -21.42 1.49 -13.87
CA ASN A 109 -20.78 2.59 -14.55
C ASN A 109 -19.27 2.33 -14.59
N THR A 110 -18.77 1.91 -15.74
CA THR A 110 -17.37 1.52 -15.98
C THR A 110 -16.39 2.68 -15.90
N ARG A 111 -16.85 3.94 -15.92
CA ARG A 111 -16.02 5.13 -15.74
C ARG A 111 -15.85 5.50 -14.26
N THR A 112 -16.92 5.49 -13.50
CA THR A 112 -16.95 5.95 -12.09
C THR A 112 -16.85 4.82 -11.08
N GLY A 113 -16.99 3.56 -11.52
CA GLY A 113 -17.03 2.38 -10.68
C GLY A 113 -18.30 2.24 -9.86
N LYS A 114 -19.29 3.12 -10.03
CA LYS A 114 -20.58 3.06 -9.34
C LYS A 114 -21.39 1.87 -9.84
N THR A 115 -22.00 1.16 -8.91
CA THR A 115 -22.87 0.02 -9.18
C THR A 115 -24.24 0.23 -8.54
N GLY A 116 -25.25 -0.48 -9.02
CA GLY A 116 -26.58 -0.44 -8.43
C GLY A 116 -27.53 -1.42 -9.11
N ASN A 117 -28.69 -1.65 -8.52
CA ASN A 117 -29.70 -2.56 -9.06
C ASN A 117 -30.98 -1.81 -9.41
N VAL A 118 -31.57 -2.12 -10.56
CA VAL A 118 -32.90 -1.67 -10.96
C VAL A 118 -33.87 -2.84 -10.85
N PHE A 119 -34.92 -2.66 -10.06
CA PHE A 119 -35.96 -3.66 -9.87
C PHE A 119 -37.31 -3.14 -10.35
N VAL A 120 -38.12 -4.03 -10.92
CA VAL A 120 -39.54 -3.83 -11.12
C VAL A 120 -40.23 -3.86 -9.75
N PRO A 121 -40.87 -2.76 -9.31
CA PRO A 121 -41.61 -2.73 -8.06
C PRO A 121 -42.74 -3.76 -8.07
N PHE A 122 -43.00 -4.43 -6.94
CA PHE A 122 -44.13 -5.37 -6.86
C PHE A 122 -44.72 -5.36 -5.45
N ALA A 123 -46.03 -5.66 -5.35
CA ALA A 123 -46.79 -5.50 -4.11
C ALA A 123 -46.37 -6.52 -3.03
N ASP A 124 -46.16 -7.78 -3.43
CA ASP A 124 -45.82 -8.86 -2.52
C ASP A 124 -44.39 -9.36 -2.77
N LYS A 125 -43.49 -9.07 -1.83
CA LYS A 125 -42.08 -9.40 -1.93
C LYS A 125 -41.81 -10.88 -2.21
N GLN A 126 -42.70 -11.80 -1.83
CA GLN A 126 -42.51 -13.23 -2.08
C GLN A 126 -42.47 -13.57 -3.58
N TYR A 127 -43.11 -12.76 -4.44
CA TYR A 127 -43.11 -12.96 -5.90
C TYR A 127 -42.18 -12.00 -6.63
N ALA A 128 -41.37 -11.20 -5.92
CA ALA A 128 -40.45 -10.25 -6.54
C ALA A 128 -39.52 -10.92 -7.56
N TYR A 129 -39.04 -12.14 -7.27
CA TYR A 129 -38.22 -12.92 -8.19
C TYR A 129 -38.93 -13.18 -9.52
N LYS A 130 -40.25 -13.46 -9.53
CA LYS A 130 -41.02 -13.73 -10.76
C LYS A 130 -41.04 -12.52 -11.69
N PHE A 131 -41.16 -11.30 -11.15
CA PHE A 131 -41.21 -10.07 -11.94
C PHE A 131 -39.83 -9.56 -12.39
N ASN A 132 -38.80 -9.89 -11.61
CA ASN A 132 -37.45 -9.36 -11.81
C ASN A 132 -36.53 -10.31 -12.61
N MET A 133 -37.00 -11.44 -13.13
CA MET A 133 -36.19 -12.25 -14.04
C MET A 133 -36.01 -11.51 -15.39
N THR A 134 -34.91 -10.77 -15.53
CA THR A 134 -34.61 -9.99 -16.73
C THR A 134 -34.26 -10.90 -17.90
N VAL A 135 -34.86 -10.63 -19.05
CA VAL A 135 -34.60 -11.34 -20.31
C VAL A 135 -33.76 -10.46 -21.25
N ALA A 136 -34.13 -9.19 -21.39
CA ALA A 136 -33.43 -8.23 -22.22
C ALA A 136 -33.62 -6.80 -21.70
N ALA A 137 -32.65 -5.94 -21.97
CA ALA A 137 -32.77 -4.50 -21.72
C ALA A 137 -32.17 -3.70 -22.88
N LEU A 138 -32.81 -2.57 -23.22
CA LEU A 138 -32.30 -1.58 -24.16
C LEU A 138 -32.36 -0.19 -23.51
N SER A 139 -31.59 0.74 -24.06
CA SER A 139 -31.69 2.16 -23.71
C SER A 139 -31.86 3.01 -24.96
N ASP A 140 -32.47 4.18 -24.82
CA ASP A 140 -32.48 5.21 -25.86
C ASP A 140 -31.49 6.35 -25.58
N THR A 141 -31.42 7.31 -26.50
CA THR A 141 -30.55 8.48 -26.42
C THR A 141 -30.94 9.46 -25.31
N SER A 142 -32.16 9.38 -24.78
CA SER A 142 -32.62 10.19 -23.65
C SER A 142 -32.23 9.59 -22.29
N GLY A 143 -31.70 8.36 -22.30
CA GLY A 143 -31.37 7.58 -21.11
C GLY A 143 -32.56 6.79 -20.54
N GLY A 144 -33.66 6.65 -21.29
CA GLY A 144 -34.77 5.79 -20.92
C GLY A 144 -34.37 4.32 -21.05
N ILE A 145 -34.64 3.51 -20.02
CA ILE A 145 -34.32 2.08 -19.98
C ILE A 145 -35.58 1.27 -20.23
N PHE A 146 -35.56 0.43 -21.25
CA PHE A 146 -36.64 -0.48 -21.60
C PHE A 146 -36.25 -1.88 -21.16
N LEU A 147 -37.05 -2.47 -20.28
CA LEU A 147 -36.77 -3.73 -19.62
C LEU A 147 -37.85 -4.75 -20.00
N LEU A 148 -37.40 -5.87 -20.57
CA LEU A 148 -38.21 -7.05 -20.82
C LEU A 148 -37.86 -8.11 -19.79
N THR A 149 -38.85 -8.55 -19.03
CA THR A 149 -38.70 -9.63 -18.04
C THR A 149 -39.60 -10.80 -18.43
N ARG A 150 -39.48 -11.90 -17.67
CA ARG A 150 -40.39 -13.03 -17.84
C ARG A 150 -41.86 -12.70 -17.48
N SER A 151 -42.13 -11.64 -16.73
CA SER A 151 -43.50 -11.22 -16.35
C SER A 151 -44.16 -10.27 -17.33
N GLY A 152 -43.37 -9.47 -18.07
CA GLY A 152 -43.91 -8.31 -18.75
C GLY A 152 -42.86 -7.37 -19.35
N PHE A 153 -43.32 -6.18 -19.72
CA PHE A 153 -42.52 -5.11 -20.30
C PHE A 153 -42.62 -3.83 -19.46
N TYR A 154 -41.49 -3.18 -19.24
CA TYR A 154 -41.37 -2.02 -18.36
C TYR A 154 -40.48 -0.96 -19.01
N HIS A 155 -40.78 0.32 -18.76
CA HIS A 155 -39.98 1.45 -19.22
C HIS A 155 -39.67 2.33 -18.02
N PHE A 156 -38.38 2.57 -17.77
CA PHE A 156 -37.85 3.43 -16.72
C PHE A 156 -37.20 4.67 -17.33
N ASP A 157 -37.19 5.77 -16.59
CA ASP A 157 -36.36 6.93 -16.95
C ASP A 157 -34.90 6.74 -16.56
N LYS A 158 -34.06 7.73 -16.91
CA LYS A 158 -32.63 7.78 -16.57
C LYS A 158 -32.31 7.81 -15.07
N THR A 159 -33.31 8.05 -14.22
CA THR A 159 -33.19 8.01 -12.75
C THR A 159 -33.68 6.68 -12.18
N HIS A 160 -33.94 5.70 -13.05
CA HIS A 160 -34.47 4.37 -12.73
C HIS A 160 -35.89 4.42 -12.14
N LYS A 161 -36.66 5.47 -12.41
CA LYS A 161 -38.07 5.56 -12.02
C LYS A 161 -38.95 4.95 -13.10
N LEU A 162 -39.87 4.07 -12.69
CA LEU A 162 -40.80 3.41 -13.60
C LEU A 162 -41.79 4.41 -14.24
N LEU A 163 -41.78 4.50 -15.57
CA LEU A 163 -42.65 5.37 -16.38
C LEU A 163 -43.83 4.63 -17.00
N PHE A 164 -43.66 3.35 -17.35
CA PHE A 164 -44.70 2.52 -17.95
C PHE A 164 -44.52 1.06 -17.53
N ARG A 165 -45.65 0.37 -17.36
CA ARG A 165 -45.74 -1.02 -16.90
C ARG A 165 -46.78 -1.79 -17.70
N TYR A 166 -46.40 -2.96 -18.18
CA TYR A 166 -47.28 -3.96 -18.74
C TYR A 166 -46.98 -5.33 -18.12
N ASP A 167 -47.93 -5.87 -17.36
CA ASP A 167 -47.85 -7.22 -16.79
C ASP A 167 -48.72 -8.18 -17.60
N TYR A 168 -48.10 -9.24 -18.14
CA TYR A 168 -48.81 -10.26 -18.89
C TYR A 168 -49.60 -11.20 -17.97
N TYR A 169 -49.02 -11.53 -16.81
CA TYR A 169 -49.65 -12.38 -15.79
C TYR A 169 -50.29 -11.53 -14.70
N GLN A 170 -51.60 -11.71 -14.47
CA GLN A 170 -52.38 -10.90 -13.54
C GLN A 170 -53.25 -11.76 -12.60
N GLY A 171 -53.58 -11.23 -11.42
CA GLY A 171 -54.43 -11.90 -10.43
C GLY A 171 -53.85 -13.23 -9.95
N ASN A 172 -54.69 -14.26 -9.86
CA ASN A 172 -54.30 -15.59 -9.36
C ASN A 172 -53.22 -16.27 -10.21
N LYS A 173 -53.01 -15.85 -11.47
CA LYS A 173 -51.94 -16.39 -12.32
C LYS A 173 -50.55 -16.10 -11.76
N VAL A 174 -50.39 -15.03 -10.99
CA VAL A 174 -49.12 -14.68 -10.35
C VAL A 174 -48.65 -15.77 -9.39
N THR A 175 -49.59 -16.41 -8.69
CA THR A 175 -49.27 -17.47 -7.72
C THR A 175 -49.12 -18.83 -8.39
N THR A 176 -49.93 -19.14 -9.40
CA THR A 176 -50.03 -20.49 -9.98
C THR A 176 -49.17 -20.73 -11.22
N GLU A 177 -48.92 -19.72 -12.06
CA GLU A 177 -48.24 -19.91 -13.34
C GLU A 177 -46.71 -19.66 -13.24
N HIS A 178 -45.96 -20.36 -14.09
CA HIS A 178 -44.56 -20.05 -14.36
C HIS A 178 -44.47 -18.96 -15.43
N PHE A 179 -43.77 -17.88 -15.11
CA PHE A 179 -43.71 -16.70 -15.98
C PHE A 179 -42.77 -16.92 -17.15
N VAL A 180 -43.28 -16.78 -18.38
CA VAL A 180 -42.51 -16.82 -19.63
C VAL A 180 -43.17 -15.91 -20.67
N PHE A 181 -43.09 -14.59 -20.51
CA PHE A 181 -43.65 -13.64 -21.47
C PHE A 181 -42.67 -13.34 -22.63
N GLY A 182 -41.60 -12.59 -22.34
CA GLY A 182 -40.69 -12.06 -23.35
C GLY A 182 -39.54 -13.00 -23.72
N ARG A 183 -39.14 -12.99 -24.99
CA ARG A 183 -37.91 -13.63 -25.51
C ARG A 183 -36.87 -12.61 -25.92
N GLU A 184 -37.26 -11.60 -26.70
CA GLU A 184 -36.32 -10.63 -27.28
C GLU A 184 -36.91 -9.22 -27.31
N LEU A 185 -36.03 -8.22 -27.20
CA LEU A 185 -36.36 -6.80 -27.25
C LEU A 185 -35.45 -6.15 -28.30
N MET A 186 -36.04 -5.51 -29.31
CA MET A 186 -35.32 -4.96 -30.46
C MET A 186 -35.84 -3.57 -30.82
N GLN A 187 -35.00 -2.77 -31.48
CA GLN A 187 -35.38 -1.46 -31.97
C GLN A 187 -35.92 -1.51 -33.40
N LEU A 188 -37.21 -1.25 -33.59
CA LEU A 188 -37.84 -1.26 -34.92
C LEU A 188 -37.47 0.00 -35.72
N ASP A 189 -37.51 1.15 -35.06
CA ASP A 189 -37.12 2.46 -35.60
C ASP A 189 -36.77 3.43 -34.44
N SER A 190 -36.61 4.72 -34.71
CA SER A 190 -36.31 5.71 -33.67
C SER A 190 -37.39 5.78 -32.57
N ARG A 191 -38.66 5.56 -32.94
CA ARG A 191 -39.86 5.74 -32.12
C ARG A 191 -40.37 4.44 -31.49
N ARG A 192 -40.29 3.33 -32.21
CA ARG A 192 -40.94 2.06 -31.86
C ARG A 192 -39.94 0.98 -31.48
N LEU A 193 -40.30 0.18 -30.47
CA LEU A 193 -39.60 -1.06 -30.11
C LEU A 193 -40.45 -2.27 -30.48
N LEU A 194 -39.80 -3.33 -30.91
CA LEU A 194 -40.39 -4.65 -31.17
C LEU A 194 -40.06 -5.57 -30.00
N VAL A 195 -41.09 -6.18 -29.42
CA VAL A 195 -40.96 -7.23 -28.40
C VAL A 195 -41.42 -8.54 -29.00
N VAL A 196 -40.54 -9.53 -29.00
CA VAL A 196 -40.85 -10.90 -29.39
C VAL A 196 -41.26 -11.65 -28.11
N ALA A 197 -42.54 -11.92 -27.94
CA ALA A 197 -43.10 -12.66 -26.80
C ALA A 197 -43.53 -14.08 -27.22
N LEU A 198 -43.71 -14.99 -26.27
CA LEU A 198 -44.10 -16.39 -26.58
C LEU A 198 -45.34 -16.51 -27.48
N ASP A 199 -46.31 -15.61 -27.30
CA ASP A 199 -47.60 -15.67 -27.96
C ASP A 199 -47.76 -14.67 -29.12
N GLY A 200 -46.69 -13.95 -29.49
CA GLY A 200 -46.68 -13.08 -30.66
C GLY A 200 -45.70 -11.91 -30.59
N LEU A 201 -45.77 -11.07 -31.62
CA LEU A 201 -45.01 -9.83 -31.72
C LEU A 201 -45.79 -8.67 -31.09
N TYR A 202 -45.10 -7.81 -30.34
CA TYR A 202 -45.66 -6.63 -29.69
C TYR A 202 -44.88 -5.38 -30.08
N LEU A 203 -45.56 -4.25 -30.13
CA LEU A 203 -44.98 -2.94 -30.38
C LEU A 203 -45.11 -2.05 -29.15
N TYR A 204 -44.02 -1.36 -28.83
CA TYR A 204 -44.01 -0.27 -27.87
C TYR A 204 -43.70 1.05 -28.57
N ASP A 205 -44.62 2.02 -28.47
CA ASP A 205 -44.41 3.39 -28.91
C ASP A 205 -43.83 4.21 -27.76
N LYS A 206 -42.58 4.69 -27.89
CA LYS A 206 -41.87 5.41 -26.82
C LYS A 206 -42.53 6.74 -26.46
N GLU A 207 -43.08 7.44 -27.45
CA GLU A 207 -43.69 8.77 -27.26
C GLU A 207 -45.07 8.64 -26.64
N LYS A 208 -45.91 7.76 -27.19
CA LYS A 208 -47.29 7.54 -26.70
C LYS A 208 -47.32 6.66 -25.45
N ARG A 209 -46.22 5.98 -25.13
CA ARG A 209 -46.12 4.95 -24.07
C ARG A 209 -47.22 3.90 -24.20
N GLN A 210 -47.48 3.47 -25.43
CA GLN A 210 -48.51 2.47 -25.75
C GLN A 210 -47.84 1.14 -26.08
N PHE A 211 -48.28 0.08 -25.40
CA PHE A 211 -47.85 -1.29 -25.65
C PHE A 211 -49.03 -2.08 -26.22
N LYS A 212 -48.85 -2.68 -27.40
CA LYS A 212 -49.92 -3.46 -28.06
C LYS A 212 -49.35 -4.64 -28.85
N LYS A 213 -50.18 -5.65 -29.08
CA LYS A 213 -49.85 -6.74 -30.01
C LYS A 213 -49.80 -6.18 -31.44
N MET A 214 -48.83 -6.65 -32.22
CA MET A 214 -48.59 -6.18 -33.58
C MET A 214 -49.63 -6.76 -34.54
N GLU A 215 -50.15 -5.92 -35.44
CA GLU A 215 -51.02 -6.33 -36.53
C GLU A 215 -50.32 -6.14 -37.88
N ALA A 216 -50.75 -6.85 -38.92
CA ALA A 216 -50.13 -6.77 -40.25
C ALA A 216 -50.11 -5.35 -40.85
N LYS A 217 -51.04 -4.48 -40.44
CA LYS A 217 -51.13 -3.08 -40.87
C LYS A 217 -50.13 -2.15 -40.18
N ASP A 218 -49.52 -2.58 -39.07
CA ASP A 218 -48.61 -1.75 -38.28
C ASP A 218 -47.23 -1.58 -38.94
N ASP A 219 -46.77 -2.59 -39.69
CA ASP A 219 -45.58 -2.51 -40.51
C ASP A 219 -45.65 -3.54 -41.67
N PRO A 220 -45.75 -3.10 -42.95
CA PRO A 220 -45.88 -4.00 -44.09
C PRO A 220 -44.72 -4.99 -44.25
N LEU A 221 -43.50 -4.64 -43.81
CA LEU A 221 -42.35 -5.53 -43.92
C LEU A 221 -42.43 -6.70 -42.95
N PHE A 222 -43.23 -6.57 -41.90
CA PHE A 222 -43.42 -7.59 -40.86
C PHE A 222 -44.74 -8.33 -40.94
N ALA A 223 -45.62 -7.99 -41.89
CA ALA A 223 -46.96 -8.56 -42.01
C ALA A 223 -46.97 -10.10 -42.02
N GLU A 224 -45.98 -10.74 -42.66
CA GLU A 224 -45.86 -12.21 -42.72
C GLU A 224 -45.41 -12.86 -41.40
N PHE A 225 -44.78 -12.08 -40.50
CA PHE A 225 -44.26 -12.57 -39.22
C PHE A 225 -45.25 -12.40 -38.07
N VAL A 226 -46.37 -11.68 -38.28
CA VAL A 226 -47.39 -11.45 -37.25
C VAL A 226 -48.10 -12.75 -36.82
N ASN A 227 -48.08 -13.79 -37.66
CA ASN A 227 -48.61 -15.13 -37.34
C ASN A 227 -47.73 -15.92 -36.33
N TYR A 228 -46.71 -15.31 -35.74
CA TYR A 228 -45.91 -15.90 -34.66
C TYR A 228 -46.77 -16.12 -33.40
N PRO A 229 -46.68 -17.27 -32.68
CA PRO A 229 -45.74 -18.39 -32.86
C PRO A 229 -46.22 -19.51 -33.80
N GLY A 230 -47.34 -19.36 -34.51
CA GLY A 230 -47.90 -20.39 -35.41
C GLY A 230 -46.91 -20.86 -36.49
N THR A 231 -46.07 -19.94 -36.98
CA THR A 231 -44.81 -20.26 -37.68
C THR A 231 -43.66 -19.77 -36.82
N GLU A 232 -42.68 -20.63 -36.50
CA GLU A 232 -41.56 -20.20 -35.67
C GLU A 232 -40.55 -19.39 -36.48
N PHE A 233 -40.16 -18.23 -35.94
CA PHE A 233 -39.12 -17.38 -36.48
C PHE A 233 -38.08 -17.11 -35.39
N LYS A 234 -36.82 -16.98 -35.81
CA LYS A 234 -35.75 -16.45 -34.97
C LYS A 234 -35.30 -15.11 -35.52
N PHE A 235 -35.38 -14.09 -34.70
CA PHE A 235 -35.01 -12.74 -35.06
C PHE A 235 -33.61 -12.44 -34.54
N PHE A 236 -32.84 -11.70 -35.32
CA PHE A 236 -31.60 -11.08 -34.88
C PHE A 236 -31.57 -9.64 -35.37
N GLN A 237 -30.90 -8.79 -34.61
CA GLN A 237 -30.77 -7.39 -34.92
C GLN A 237 -29.31 -7.03 -35.19
N PRO A 238 -28.85 -7.00 -36.46
CA PRO A 238 -27.51 -6.53 -36.81
C PRO A 238 -27.32 -5.02 -36.51
N GLY A 239 -28.40 -4.23 -36.51
CA GLY A 239 -28.38 -2.83 -36.12
C GLY A 239 -29.81 -2.25 -35.99
N PRO A 240 -29.99 -1.04 -35.45
CA PRO A 240 -31.32 -0.43 -35.32
C PRO A 240 -32.08 -0.40 -36.64
N GLY A 241 -33.30 -0.95 -36.66
CA GLY A 241 -34.12 -1.06 -37.87
C GLY A 241 -33.64 -2.08 -38.92
N GLN A 242 -32.59 -2.84 -38.64
CA GLN A 242 -32.11 -3.94 -39.48
C GLN A 242 -32.36 -5.28 -38.78
N PHE A 243 -32.87 -6.25 -39.52
CA PHE A 243 -33.25 -7.56 -38.98
C PHE A 243 -32.78 -8.69 -39.88
N PHE A 244 -32.27 -9.74 -39.25
CA PHE A 244 -32.05 -11.06 -39.83
C PHE A 244 -33.09 -12.00 -39.24
N ILE A 245 -33.97 -12.53 -40.08
CA ILE A 245 -35.10 -13.35 -39.66
C ILE A 245 -34.93 -14.73 -40.28
N LEU A 246 -34.62 -15.71 -39.44
CA LEU A 246 -34.57 -17.11 -39.83
C LEU A 246 -35.95 -17.73 -39.72
N ARG A 247 -36.38 -18.39 -40.78
CA ARG A 247 -37.59 -19.19 -40.81
C ARG A 247 -37.28 -20.59 -40.32
N SER A 248 -38.04 -21.09 -39.36
CA SER A 248 -37.85 -22.45 -38.83
C SER A 248 -38.33 -23.54 -39.80
N ASP A 249 -39.24 -23.19 -40.72
CA ASP A 249 -39.89 -24.09 -41.67
C ASP A 249 -39.16 -24.18 -43.02
N GLY A 250 -37.99 -23.54 -43.17
CA GLY A 250 -37.22 -23.57 -44.41
C GLY A 250 -35.78 -23.10 -44.26
N ASP A 251 -35.05 -23.10 -45.38
CA ASP A 251 -33.62 -22.77 -45.40
C ASP A 251 -33.39 -21.35 -45.91
N THR A 252 -34.20 -20.40 -45.42
CA THR A 252 -34.13 -19.00 -45.85
C THR A 252 -33.85 -18.06 -44.69
N LEU A 253 -33.01 -17.07 -44.98
CA LEU A 253 -32.71 -15.94 -44.11
C LEU A 253 -33.27 -14.67 -44.74
N VAL A 254 -34.20 -14.03 -44.06
CA VAL A 254 -34.81 -12.77 -44.52
C VAL A 254 -34.06 -11.60 -43.88
N TYR A 255 -33.47 -10.76 -44.71
CA TYR A 255 -32.94 -9.46 -44.29
C TYR A 255 -33.99 -8.37 -44.48
N VAL A 256 -34.33 -7.66 -43.41
CA VAL A 256 -35.24 -6.52 -43.43
C VAL A 256 -34.48 -5.26 -42.99
N ASN A 257 -34.67 -4.16 -43.72
CA ASN A 257 -34.19 -2.83 -43.37
C ASN A 257 -35.36 -1.85 -43.43
N THR A 258 -35.87 -1.46 -42.26
CA THR A 258 -37.05 -0.61 -42.12
C THR A 258 -36.77 0.81 -42.63
N ALA A 259 -35.57 1.35 -42.37
CA ALA A 259 -35.17 2.68 -42.82
C ALA A 259 -35.09 2.82 -44.35
N ARG A 260 -34.72 1.75 -45.05
CA ARG A 260 -34.67 1.69 -46.53
C ARG A 260 -35.91 1.07 -47.16
N ASN A 261 -36.91 0.71 -46.36
CA ASN A 261 -38.08 -0.05 -46.76
C ASN A 261 -37.74 -1.27 -47.66
N LYS A 262 -36.72 -2.04 -47.28
CA LYS A 262 -36.12 -3.10 -48.10
C LYS A 262 -36.21 -4.45 -47.41
N LYS A 263 -36.63 -5.48 -48.16
CA LYS A 263 -36.68 -6.89 -47.73
C LYS A 263 -35.99 -7.75 -48.79
N VAL A 264 -35.07 -8.62 -48.37
CA VAL A 264 -34.29 -9.51 -49.24
C VAL A 264 -34.26 -10.90 -48.61
N ILE A 265 -34.48 -11.93 -49.43
CA ILE A 265 -34.47 -13.33 -48.97
C ILE A 265 -33.21 -13.98 -49.52
N SER A 266 -32.43 -14.62 -48.64
CA SER A 266 -31.23 -15.39 -48.99
C SER A 266 -31.46 -16.87 -48.67
N ILE A 267 -30.94 -17.77 -49.50
CA ILE A 267 -31.00 -19.21 -49.26
C ILE A 267 -29.76 -19.63 -48.46
N LEU A 268 -29.94 -20.42 -47.41
CA LEU A 268 -28.90 -20.94 -46.56
C LEU A 268 -28.36 -22.27 -47.12
N PRO A 269 -27.09 -22.61 -46.88
CA PRO A 269 -26.47 -23.83 -47.41
C PRO A 269 -26.88 -25.12 -46.67
N PHE A 270 -27.84 -25.08 -45.76
CA PHE A 270 -28.25 -26.21 -44.93
C PHE A 270 -29.55 -26.85 -45.43
N GLN A 271 -29.78 -28.11 -45.05
CA GLN A 271 -31.10 -28.73 -45.09
C GLN A 271 -31.68 -28.72 -43.68
N LYS A 272 -32.78 -28.00 -43.44
CA LYS A 272 -33.45 -27.80 -42.13
C LYS A 272 -32.68 -26.91 -41.15
N SER A 273 -32.59 -25.63 -41.48
CA SER A 273 -31.99 -24.56 -40.67
C SER A 273 -32.39 -24.54 -39.17
N ILE A 274 -33.61 -25.00 -38.83
CA ILE A 274 -34.12 -25.11 -37.45
C ILE A 274 -33.34 -26.09 -36.56
N THR A 275 -32.69 -27.09 -37.15
CA THR A 275 -31.85 -28.03 -36.37
C THR A 275 -30.55 -27.39 -35.94
N GLU A 276 -30.11 -26.37 -36.67
CA GLU A 276 -28.84 -25.69 -36.45
C GLU A 276 -29.01 -24.40 -35.66
N PHE A 277 -30.04 -23.60 -35.97
CA PHE A 277 -30.34 -22.35 -35.29
C PHE A 277 -31.67 -22.41 -34.55
N GLY A 278 -31.72 -21.79 -33.36
CA GLY A 278 -32.98 -21.68 -32.63
C GLY A 278 -32.89 -20.70 -31.46
N TRP A 279 -33.57 -20.99 -30.36
CA TRP A 279 -33.77 -20.00 -29.30
C TRP A 279 -32.47 -19.57 -28.60
N ARG A 280 -31.46 -20.46 -28.53
CA ARG A 280 -30.13 -20.18 -27.97
C ARG A 280 -29.20 -19.40 -28.89
N SER A 281 -29.50 -19.36 -30.19
CA SER A 281 -28.66 -18.70 -31.18
C SER A 281 -28.60 -17.20 -30.92
N LYS A 282 -27.41 -16.62 -31.06
CA LYS A 282 -27.12 -15.19 -30.96
C LYS A 282 -26.36 -14.72 -32.19
N LEU A 283 -26.59 -13.48 -32.59
CA LEU A 283 -25.86 -12.79 -33.64
C LEU A 283 -24.81 -11.87 -33.01
N VAL A 284 -23.60 -11.91 -33.53
CA VAL A 284 -22.49 -11.05 -33.11
C VAL A 284 -21.91 -10.36 -34.33
N ALA A 285 -21.79 -9.04 -34.31
CA ALA A 285 -21.15 -8.29 -35.38
C ALA A 285 -19.62 -8.38 -35.24
N TYR A 286 -18.94 -8.79 -36.33
CA TYR A 286 -17.48 -8.70 -36.47
C TYR A 286 -17.08 -7.41 -37.19
N SER A 287 -17.87 -7.02 -38.19
CA SER A 287 -17.81 -5.74 -38.91
C SER A 287 -19.21 -5.36 -39.41
N ASP A 288 -19.34 -4.24 -40.10
CA ASP A 288 -20.60 -3.82 -40.74
C ASP A 288 -21.11 -4.81 -41.79
N THR A 289 -20.24 -5.69 -42.29
CA THR A 289 -20.54 -6.66 -43.34
C THR A 289 -20.36 -8.10 -42.90
N VAL A 290 -19.69 -8.39 -41.80
CA VAL A 290 -19.41 -9.75 -41.32
C VAL A 290 -19.99 -9.95 -39.94
N PHE A 291 -20.74 -11.03 -39.76
CA PHE A 291 -21.39 -11.40 -38.52
C PHE A 291 -21.09 -12.87 -38.21
N TYR A 292 -21.16 -13.24 -36.93
CA TYR A 292 -21.16 -14.62 -36.48
C TYR A 292 -22.52 -14.97 -35.90
N ILE A 293 -23.03 -16.15 -36.24
CA ILE A 293 -24.28 -16.69 -35.71
C ILE A 293 -23.95 -17.95 -34.92
N THR A 294 -24.23 -17.95 -33.62
CA THR A 294 -24.05 -19.16 -32.81
C THR A 294 -25.11 -20.20 -33.13
N ALA A 295 -24.69 -21.45 -33.23
CA ALA A 295 -25.61 -22.57 -33.36
C ALA A 295 -26.32 -22.83 -32.03
N GLN A 296 -27.43 -23.55 -32.07
CA GLN A 296 -28.20 -23.90 -30.88
C GLN A 296 -27.50 -24.96 -30.01
N LEU A 297 -26.77 -25.89 -30.61
CA LEU A 297 -26.18 -27.05 -29.93
C LEU A 297 -24.66 -27.01 -29.87
N SER A 298 -23.98 -26.59 -30.94
CA SER A 298 -22.52 -26.50 -30.95
C SER A 298 -21.96 -25.62 -32.07
N GLY A 299 -20.92 -24.85 -31.74
CA GLY A 299 -20.20 -24.02 -32.67
C GLY A 299 -20.93 -22.76 -33.12
N PHE A 300 -20.38 -22.13 -34.15
CA PHE A 300 -20.92 -20.93 -34.77
C PHE A 300 -20.52 -20.86 -36.25
N TYR A 301 -21.24 -20.04 -37.01
CA TYR A 301 -21.06 -19.82 -38.45
C TYR A 301 -20.76 -18.36 -38.76
N LYS A 302 -20.07 -18.14 -39.87
CA LYS A 302 -19.80 -16.80 -40.41
C LYS A 302 -20.86 -16.40 -41.44
N ALA A 303 -21.49 -15.27 -41.24
CA ALA A 303 -22.42 -14.64 -42.18
C ALA A 303 -21.81 -13.35 -42.76
N THR A 304 -22.00 -13.10 -44.05
CA THR A 304 -21.54 -11.90 -44.75
C THR A 304 -22.71 -11.20 -45.41
N LEU A 305 -23.00 -9.97 -45.00
CA LEU A 305 -24.00 -9.09 -45.58
C LEU A 305 -23.39 -8.23 -46.67
N ASN A 306 -23.98 -8.26 -47.87
CA ASN A 306 -23.72 -7.26 -48.90
C ASN A 306 -24.61 -6.03 -48.63
N PRO A 307 -24.05 -4.87 -48.23
CA PRO A 307 -24.86 -3.71 -47.83
C PRO A 307 -25.60 -3.03 -49.00
N ALA A 308 -25.18 -3.26 -50.24
CA ALA A 308 -25.84 -2.71 -51.43
C ALA A 308 -27.05 -3.56 -51.82
N THR A 309 -26.85 -4.88 -51.95
CA THR A 309 -27.93 -5.79 -52.39
C THR A 309 -28.83 -6.21 -51.25
N GLY A 310 -28.33 -6.28 -50.00
CA GLY A 310 -29.00 -6.85 -48.84
C GLY A 310 -28.94 -8.37 -48.77
N VAL A 311 -28.21 -9.02 -49.68
CA VAL A 311 -28.00 -10.47 -49.68
C VAL A 311 -27.07 -10.84 -48.53
N VAL A 312 -27.44 -11.89 -47.79
CA VAL A 312 -26.63 -12.46 -46.72
C VAL A 312 -26.15 -13.84 -47.13
N GLN A 313 -24.83 -14.00 -47.19
CA GLN A 313 -24.19 -15.28 -47.50
C GLN A 313 -23.66 -15.90 -46.21
N LEU A 314 -24.02 -17.15 -45.93
CA LEU A 314 -23.50 -17.90 -44.81
C LEU A 314 -22.44 -18.90 -45.27
N ASP A 315 -21.31 -18.92 -44.58
CA ASP A 315 -20.24 -19.90 -44.75
C ASP A 315 -20.69 -21.27 -44.20
N PRO A 316 -20.60 -22.37 -44.97
CA PRO A 316 -20.95 -23.70 -44.47
C PRO A 316 -19.98 -24.25 -43.41
N GLU A 317 -18.78 -23.69 -43.27
CA GLU A 317 -17.81 -24.13 -42.26
C GLU A 317 -18.29 -23.79 -40.83
N LYS A 318 -18.35 -24.82 -39.98
CA LYS A 318 -18.72 -24.70 -38.56
C LYS A 318 -17.46 -24.58 -37.70
N TYR A 319 -17.32 -23.46 -36.99
CA TYR A 319 -16.22 -23.21 -36.06
C TYR A 319 -16.59 -23.68 -34.64
N PHE A 320 -15.62 -24.17 -33.87
CA PHE A 320 -15.82 -24.69 -32.50
C PHE A 320 -16.93 -25.77 -32.38
N PRO A 321 -16.96 -26.81 -33.24
CA PRO A 321 -18.07 -27.77 -33.31
C PRO A 321 -18.23 -28.65 -32.06
N THR A 322 -17.26 -28.65 -31.14
CA THR A 322 -17.26 -29.44 -29.90
C THR A 322 -17.82 -28.69 -28.70
N TYR A 323 -18.02 -27.37 -28.80
CA TYR A 323 -18.44 -26.50 -27.71
C TYR A 323 -19.79 -25.86 -27.99
N LEU A 324 -20.60 -25.69 -26.95
CA LEU A 324 -21.76 -24.80 -27.05
C LEU A 324 -21.27 -23.36 -26.92
N CYS A 325 -21.30 -22.61 -28.02
CA CYS A 325 -20.89 -21.21 -28.06
C CYS A 325 -22.07 -20.30 -27.72
N HIS A 326 -22.03 -19.64 -26.55
CA HIS A 326 -23.12 -18.80 -26.08
C HIS A 326 -23.01 -17.35 -26.58
N THR A 327 -21.79 -16.85 -26.74
CA THR A 327 -21.53 -15.44 -27.07
C THR A 327 -20.13 -15.30 -27.65
N LEU A 328 -19.93 -14.28 -28.49
CA LEU A 328 -18.64 -13.92 -29.05
C LEU A 328 -18.43 -12.42 -28.86
N LEU A 329 -17.16 -12.01 -28.80
CA LEU A 329 -16.76 -10.60 -28.70
C LEU A 329 -15.48 -10.41 -29.51
N VAL A 330 -15.44 -9.34 -30.30
CA VAL A 330 -14.19 -8.89 -30.94
C VAL A 330 -13.66 -7.75 -30.09
N ASP A 331 -12.45 -7.90 -29.56
CA ASP A 331 -11.84 -6.83 -28.78
C ASP A 331 -11.26 -5.71 -29.67
N LYS A 332 -10.82 -4.61 -29.04
CA LYS A 332 -10.17 -3.47 -29.71
C LYS A 332 -8.89 -3.86 -30.46
N ASP A 333 -8.22 -4.93 -30.05
CA ASP A 333 -6.99 -5.45 -30.66
C ASP A 333 -7.29 -6.48 -31.77
N LYS A 334 -8.57 -6.64 -32.14
CA LYS A 334 -9.07 -7.57 -33.17
C LYS A 334 -8.87 -9.05 -32.85
N ASN A 335 -8.74 -9.42 -31.57
CA ASN A 335 -8.81 -10.82 -31.16
C ASN A 335 -10.29 -11.23 -31.01
N LEU A 336 -10.61 -12.43 -31.48
CA LEU A 336 -11.91 -13.05 -31.24
C LEU A 336 -11.94 -13.72 -29.86
N TRP A 337 -12.95 -13.40 -29.07
CA TRP A 337 -13.28 -14.07 -27.83
C TRP A 337 -14.53 -14.91 -28.04
N VAL A 338 -14.51 -16.14 -27.54
CA VAL A 338 -15.60 -17.12 -27.64
C VAL A 338 -15.96 -17.58 -26.23
N GLY A 339 -17.14 -17.18 -25.76
CA GLY A 339 -17.72 -17.65 -24.52
C GLY A 339 -18.47 -18.96 -24.73
N THR A 340 -18.09 -20.00 -24.01
CA THR A 340 -18.65 -21.35 -24.18
C THR A 340 -19.26 -21.88 -22.88
N ASN A 341 -19.77 -23.11 -22.91
CA ASN A 341 -20.14 -23.89 -21.74
C ASN A 341 -18.96 -24.58 -21.04
N ARG A 342 -17.72 -24.39 -21.52
CA ARG A 342 -16.49 -25.00 -20.98
C ARG A 342 -15.37 -23.98 -20.80
N GLY A 343 -15.72 -22.72 -20.62
CA GLY A 343 -14.82 -21.61 -20.36
C GLY A 343 -14.84 -20.57 -21.47
N LEU A 344 -13.86 -19.69 -21.39
CA LEU A 344 -13.64 -18.58 -22.30
C LEU A 344 -12.44 -18.89 -23.18
N PHE A 345 -12.56 -18.70 -24.49
CA PHE A 345 -11.46 -18.86 -25.43
C PHE A 345 -11.13 -17.52 -26.05
N ARG A 346 -9.85 -17.14 -26.05
CA ARG A 346 -9.36 -15.97 -26.78
C ARG A 346 -8.44 -16.41 -27.90
N GLN A 347 -8.65 -15.87 -29.09
CA GLN A 347 -7.75 -16.05 -30.22
C GLN A 347 -6.35 -15.52 -29.90
N ASP A 348 -5.35 -16.37 -30.10
CA ASP A 348 -3.93 -16.05 -30.00
C ASP A 348 -3.39 -15.76 -31.39
N ASN A 349 -3.48 -14.51 -31.81
CA ASN A 349 -2.84 -14.09 -33.06
C ASN A 349 -1.32 -14.29 -33.02
N VAL A 350 -0.69 -14.25 -31.81
CA VAL A 350 0.75 -14.42 -31.59
C VAL A 350 1.24 -15.87 -31.81
N ARG A 351 0.54 -16.87 -31.26
CA ARG A 351 0.91 -18.30 -31.39
C ARG A 351 0.85 -18.82 -32.81
N SER A 352 0.18 -18.10 -33.71
CA SER A 352 0.04 -18.51 -35.11
C SER A 352 1.35 -18.53 -35.92
N HIS A 353 2.45 -18.00 -35.37
CA HIS A 353 3.75 -17.91 -36.05
C HIS A 353 4.79 -18.97 -35.63
N VAL A 354 4.45 -19.84 -34.67
CA VAL A 354 5.31 -20.92 -34.20
C VAL A 354 4.65 -22.26 -34.50
N GLU A 355 5.41 -23.16 -35.11
CA GLU A 355 4.94 -24.49 -35.50
C GLU A 355 5.86 -25.58 -34.93
N LEU A 356 5.24 -26.68 -34.52
CA LEU A 356 5.91 -27.81 -33.90
C LEU A 356 5.67 -29.08 -34.73
N ALA A 357 6.75 -29.78 -35.08
CA ALA A 357 6.68 -31.14 -35.61
C ALA A 357 7.13 -32.12 -34.52
N ASN A 358 6.23 -33.01 -34.11
CA ASN A 358 6.55 -34.08 -33.16
C ASN A 358 7.01 -35.33 -33.89
N ILE A 359 7.95 -36.05 -33.29
CA ILE A 359 8.31 -37.41 -33.71
C ILE A 359 7.19 -38.39 -33.29
N PRO A 360 6.91 -39.46 -34.06
CA PRO A 360 5.92 -40.47 -33.66
C PRO A 360 6.30 -41.19 -32.36
N PRO A 361 5.34 -41.50 -31.46
CA PRO A 361 5.62 -42.21 -30.21
C PRO A 361 6.35 -43.55 -30.39
N SER A 362 6.03 -44.29 -31.45
CA SER A 362 6.70 -45.57 -31.76
C SER A 362 8.21 -45.44 -32.01
N LEU A 363 8.65 -44.30 -32.55
CA LEU A 363 10.07 -44.03 -32.76
C LEU A 363 10.76 -43.63 -31.45
N GLU A 364 10.05 -42.93 -30.57
CA GLU A 364 10.52 -42.60 -29.23
C GLU A 364 10.65 -43.85 -28.35
N ASP A 365 9.72 -44.80 -28.45
CA ASP A 365 9.80 -46.11 -27.78
C ASP A 365 11.00 -46.94 -28.28
N SER A 366 11.29 -46.87 -29.58
CA SER A 366 12.42 -47.59 -30.21
C SER A 366 13.77 -46.96 -29.88
N PHE A 367 13.79 -45.63 -29.71
CA PHE A 367 14.99 -44.87 -29.38
C PHE A 367 14.73 -43.92 -28.21
N PRO A 368 14.60 -44.44 -26.97
CA PRO A 368 14.44 -43.61 -25.80
C PRO A 368 15.65 -42.70 -25.67
N GLY A 369 15.42 -41.41 -25.44
CA GLY A 369 16.52 -40.45 -25.38
C GLY A 369 16.86 -39.78 -26.70
N ILE A 370 16.01 -39.85 -27.74
CA ILE A 370 16.30 -39.22 -29.04
C ILE A 370 16.56 -37.71 -28.86
N ARG A 371 17.57 -37.19 -29.58
CA ARG A 371 17.99 -35.78 -29.47
C ARG A 371 18.19 -35.23 -30.87
N ILE A 372 17.36 -34.29 -31.28
CA ILE A 372 17.50 -33.62 -32.58
C ILE A 372 18.61 -32.57 -32.47
N HIS A 373 19.70 -32.80 -33.19
CA HIS A 373 20.93 -32.03 -33.04
C HIS A 373 21.19 -31.07 -34.19
N SER A 374 20.93 -31.53 -35.43
CA SER A 374 21.13 -30.74 -36.64
C SER A 374 19.87 -30.77 -37.48
N ILE A 375 19.49 -29.63 -38.04
CA ILE A 375 18.36 -29.51 -38.96
C ILE A 375 18.87 -28.90 -40.26
N PHE A 376 18.32 -29.36 -41.38
CA PHE A 376 18.52 -28.76 -42.69
C PHE A 376 17.23 -28.88 -43.49
N ALA A 377 16.76 -27.79 -44.09
CA ALA A 377 15.57 -27.82 -44.95
C ALA A 377 15.94 -27.60 -46.42
N THR A 378 15.30 -28.36 -47.30
CA THR A 378 15.32 -28.19 -48.76
C THR A 378 14.00 -27.54 -49.21
N ASP A 379 13.66 -27.59 -50.50
CA ASP A 379 12.44 -26.95 -51.01
C ASP A 379 11.17 -27.57 -50.41
N ASN A 380 11.15 -28.91 -50.23
CA ASN A 380 9.97 -29.65 -49.79
C ASN A 380 10.19 -30.50 -48.53
N LYS A 381 11.43 -30.72 -48.09
CA LYS A 381 11.75 -31.62 -46.98
C LYS A 381 12.53 -30.93 -45.88
N ILE A 382 12.36 -31.43 -44.66
CA ILE A 382 13.19 -31.10 -43.51
C ILE A 382 13.92 -32.37 -43.09
N TYR A 383 15.24 -32.29 -43.04
CA TYR A 383 16.14 -33.35 -42.60
C TYR A 383 16.62 -33.02 -41.19
N ALA A 384 16.37 -33.93 -40.26
CA ALA A 384 16.75 -33.80 -38.87
C ALA A 384 17.70 -34.94 -38.48
N GLY A 385 18.93 -34.58 -38.13
CA GLY A 385 19.95 -35.51 -37.65
C GLY A 385 19.90 -35.63 -36.13
N THR A 386 19.97 -36.87 -35.64
CA THR A 386 19.86 -37.16 -34.21
C THR A 386 21.19 -37.63 -33.60
N ARG A 387 21.44 -37.22 -32.36
CA ARG A 387 22.71 -37.49 -31.64
C ARG A 387 22.76 -38.86 -30.96
N SER A 388 21.60 -39.40 -30.55
CA SER A 388 21.48 -40.68 -29.85
C SER A 388 20.26 -41.44 -30.39
N GLY A 389 20.49 -42.57 -31.06
CA GLY A 389 19.43 -43.32 -31.74
C GLY A 389 18.80 -42.53 -32.90
N GLY A 390 17.86 -43.11 -33.64
CA GLY A 390 17.04 -42.38 -34.63
C GLY A 390 17.69 -42.06 -35.99
N GLY A 391 19.00 -41.81 -36.07
CA GLY A 391 19.72 -41.50 -37.31
C GLY A 391 19.25 -40.24 -38.05
N LEU A 392 18.82 -40.39 -39.31
CA LEU A 392 18.33 -39.29 -40.14
C LEU A 392 16.81 -39.37 -40.26
N LEU A 393 16.11 -38.34 -39.79
CA LEU A 393 14.66 -38.22 -39.85
C LEU A 393 14.25 -37.25 -40.94
N VAL A 394 13.16 -37.56 -41.65
CA VAL A 394 12.64 -36.76 -42.76
C VAL A 394 11.21 -36.34 -42.45
N PHE A 395 10.95 -35.04 -42.61
CA PHE A 395 9.64 -34.43 -42.44
C PHE A 395 9.24 -33.66 -43.70
N ASP A 396 7.94 -33.56 -43.94
CA ASP A 396 7.38 -32.71 -44.97
C ASP A 396 7.48 -31.24 -44.53
N LYS A 397 8.08 -30.39 -45.37
CA LYS A 397 8.32 -28.99 -45.02
C LYS A 397 7.02 -28.18 -44.97
N GLN A 398 6.01 -28.47 -45.79
CA GLN A 398 4.79 -27.66 -45.81
C GLN A 398 3.91 -27.98 -44.60
N THR A 399 3.66 -29.26 -44.37
CA THR A 399 2.73 -29.76 -43.34
C THR A 399 3.36 -29.99 -41.97
N MET A 400 4.69 -29.93 -41.86
CA MET A 400 5.45 -30.22 -40.62
C MET A 400 5.18 -31.62 -40.05
N LYS A 401 4.82 -32.59 -40.91
CA LYS A 401 4.55 -33.97 -40.50
C LYS A 401 5.76 -34.87 -40.73
N PHE A 402 5.97 -35.81 -39.81
CA PHE A 402 6.98 -36.86 -39.98
C PHE A 402 6.63 -37.75 -41.17
N GLU A 403 7.62 -38.03 -42.02
CA GLU A 403 7.45 -38.91 -43.17
C GLU A 403 8.11 -40.26 -42.96
N LYS A 404 9.41 -40.27 -42.62
CA LYS A 404 10.19 -41.50 -42.49
C LYS A 404 11.48 -41.32 -41.69
N GLN A 405 11.95 -42.44 -41.15
CA GLN A 405 13.32 -42.60 -40.68
C GLN A 405 14.16 -43.24 -41.80
N THR A 406 15.34 -42.70 -42.07
CA THR A 406 16.26 -43.25 -43.09
C THR A 406 17.36 -44.10 -42.45
N THR A 407 17.46 -45.36 -42.89
CA THR A 407 18.57 -46.26 -42.53
C THR A 407 19.84 -45.85 -43.27
N LEU A 408 20.96 -45.75 -42.56
CA LEU A 408 22.25 -45.34 -43.12
C LEU A 408 23.16 -46.55 -43.38
N ILE A 409 23.52 -46.79 -44.64
CA ILE A 409 24.50 -47.79 -45.15
C ILE A 409 24.44 -49.18 -44.48
N ASN A 410 23.24 -49.77 -44.36
CA ASN A 410 23.03 -51.10 -43.77
C ASN A 410 23.65 -51.28 -42.36
N GLU A 411 23.99 -50.18 -41.67
CA GLU A 411 24.31 -50.20 -40.25
C GLU A 411 23.01 -50.22 -39.45
N ALA A 412 23.07 -50.61 -38.18
CA ALA A 412 21.89 -50.66 -37.31
C ALA A 412 21.12 -49.32 -37.37
N ALA A 413 19.79 -49.39 -37.42
CA ALA A 413 18.96 -48.19 -37.35
C ALA A 413 19.38 -47.37 -36.13
N GLY A 414 19.79 -46.11 -36.35
CA GLY A 414 20.24 -45.23 -35.27
C GLY A 414 21.70 -44.79 -35.28
N LEU A 415 22.48 -45.00 -36.35
CA LEU A 415 23.78 -44.33 -36.52
C LEU A 415 23.62 -42.81 -36.31
N PRO A 416 24.28 -42.19 -35.32
CA PRO A 416 24.10 -40.76 -35.04
C PRO A 416 24.46 -39.88 -36.23
N VAL A 417 23.65 -38.85 -36.48
CA VAL A 417 23.92 -37.81 -37.47
C VAL A 417 24.12 -36.49 -36.71
N TYR A 418 25.38 -36.13 -36.50
CA TYR A 418 25.76 -34.97 -35.69
C TYR A 418 25.61 -33.65 -36.45
N LYS A 419 25.84 -33.64 -37.77
CA LYS A 419 25.76 -32.43 -38.59
C LYS A 419 25.26 -32.74 -40.00
N ILE A 420 24.43 -31.85 -40.53
CA ILE A 420 23.95 -31.87 -41.92
C ILE A 420 24.38 -30.57 -42.59
N SER A 421 24.97 -30.65 -43.78
CA SER A 421 25.35 -29.49 -44.59
C SER A 421 25.02 -29.72 -46.05
N CYS A 422 24.71 -28.65 -46.79
CA CYS A 422 24.57 -28.71 -48.24
C CYS A 422 25.94 -28.87 -48.90
N LEU A 423 26.08 -29.90 -49.73
CA LEU A 423 27.27 -30.11 -50.56
C LEU A 423 27.08 -29.50 -51.95
N ALA A 424 25.94 -29.78 -52.56
CA ALA A 424 25.47 -29.25 -53.85
C ALA A 424 23.92 -29.23 -53.83
N PRO A 425 23.24 -28.57 -54.79
CA PRO A 425 21.78 -28.65 -54.90
C PRO A 425 21.30 -30.10 -54.86
N HIS A 426 20.31 -30.40 -54.00
CA HIS A 426 19.78 -31.75 -53.75
C HIS A 426 20.80 -32.81 -53.27
N THR A 427 21.99 -32.40 -52.82
CA THR A 427 23.00 -33.30 -52.26
C THR A 427 23.45 -32.81 -50.89
N LEU A 428 23.24 -33.64 -49.88
CA LEU A 428 23.60 -33.35 -48.49
C LEU A 428 24.90 -34.09 -48.12
N LEU A 429 25.71 -33.44 -47.28
CA LEU A 429 26.82 -34.07 -46.58
C LEU A 429 26.41 -34.28 -45.12
N LEU A 430 26.44 -35.54 -44.69
CA LEU A 430 26.10 -35.97 -43.34
C LEU A 430 27.40 -36.27 -42.57
N GLY A 431 27.62 -35.51 -41.51
CA GLY A 431 28.59 -35.83 -40.48
C GLY A 431 27.99 -36.82 -39.50
N THR A 432 28.47 -38.06 -39.51
CA THR A 432 27.90 -39.15 -38.70
C THR A 432 28.82 -39.58 -37.54
N GLY A 433 28.32 -40.50 -36.71
CA GLY A 433 29.11 -41.26 -35.73
C GLY A 433 30.18 -42.17 -36.34
N GLY A 434 30.24 -42.29 -37.66
CA GLY A 434 31.29 -42.98 -38.40
C GLY A 434 31.72 -42.16 -39.63
N PRO A 435 31.73 -42.74 -40.85
CA PRO A 435 32.21 -42.04 -42.04
C PRO A 435 31.32 -40.84 -42.43
N LEU A 436 31.88 -39.86 -43.13
CA LEU A 436 31.07 -38.83 -43.79
C LEU A 436 30.25 -39.48 -44.91
N LEU A 437 28.98 -39.10 -45.02
CA LEU A 437 28.09 -39.64 -46.04
C LEU A 437 27.61 -38.55 -46.98
N VAL A 438 27.71 -38.80 -48.27
CA VAL A 438 27.03 -38.00 -49.30
C VAL A 438 25.66 -38.63 -49.52
N TYR A 439 24.61 -37.87 -49.26
CA TYR A 439 23.21 -38.27 -49.39
C TYR A 439 22.57 -37.51 -50.55
N ASP A 440 22.16 -38.25 -51.58
CA ASP A 440 21.40 -37.73 -52.71
C ASP A 440 19.91 -37.70 -52.35
N GLU A 441 19.30 -36.52 -52.31
CA GLU A 441 17.91 -36.33 -51.87
C GLU A 441 16.90 -37.03 -52.78
N PRO A 442 16.94 -36.88 -54.13
CA PRO A 442 15.93 -37.44 -55.03
C PRO A 442 15.94 -38.96 -55.05
N THR A 443 17.12 -39.58 -55.06
CA THR A 443 17.24 -41.05 -55.15
C THR A 443 17.35 -41.73 -53.79
N GLY A 444 17.65 -40.99 -52.73
CA GLY A 444 17.99 -41.54 -51.41
C GLY A 444 19.33 -42.28 -51.37
N ARG A 445 20.14 -42.20 -52.44
CA ARG A 445 21.41 -42.91 -52.55
C ARG A 445 22.45 -42.31 -51.59
N GLN A 446 23.20 -43.20 -50.95
CA GLN A 446 24.22 -42.84 -49.96
C GLN A 446 25.60 -43.32 -50.41
N THR A 447 26.61 -42.46 -50.30
CA THR A 447 27.99 -42.82 -50.64
C THR A 447 28.94 -42.42 -49.51
N LYS A 448 29.82 -43.33 -49.08
CA LYS A 448 30.86 -43.02 -48.08
C LYS A 448 31.89 -42.07 -48.69
N LEU A 449 32.22 -41.00 -47.96
CA LEU A 449 33.27 -40.04 -48.30
C LEU A 449 34.32 -40.10 -47.17
N ILE A 450 35.44 -40.77 -47.41
CA ILE A 450 36.41 -41.08 -46.36
C ILE A 450 37.66 -40.20 -46.55
N PRO A 451 37.99 -39.31 -45.59
CA PRO A 451 39.24 -38.56 -45.63
C PRO A 451 40.47 -39.48 -45.52
N PRO A 452 41.64 -39.07 -46.04
CA PRO A 452 42.87 -39.83 -45.90
C PRO A 452 43.26 -39.98 -44.43
N GLY A 453 43.56 -41.21 -44.00
CA GLY A 453 43.88 -41.54 -42.61
C GLY A 453 42.69 -41.52 -41.65
N TRP A 454 41.46 -41.66 -42.15
CA TRP A 454 40.25 -41.73 -41.32
C TRP A 454 40.04 -43.14 -40.74
N ASP A 455 40.07 -43.26 -39.42
CA ASP A 455 39.85 -44.52 -38.71
C ASP A 455 38.36 -44.82 -38.47
N LYS A 456 38.04 -46.10 -38.28
CA LYS A 456 36.65 -46.55 -38.01
C LYS A 456 36.04 -45.97 -36.72
N GLY A 457 36.87 -45.49 -35.78
CA GLY A 457 36.41 -44.84 -34.55
C GLY A 457 36.25 -43.32 -34.66
N PHE A 458 36.59 -42.71 -35.79
CA PHE A 458 36.45 -41.27 -35.97
C PHE A 458 35.01 -40.90 -36.32
N TRP A 459 34.54 -39.84 -35.69
CA TRP A 459 33.25 -39.22 -35.98
C TRP A 459 33.43 -37.78 -36.43
N THR A 460 32.38 -37.23 -37.04
CA THR A 460 32.35 -35.83 -37.46
C THR A 460 31.65 -34.97 -36.42
N ASN A 461 32.35 -34.01 -35.83
CA ASN A 461 31.77 -33.14 -34.81
C ASN A 461 31.12 -31.87 -35.37
N GLU A 462 31.71 -31.30 -36.43
CA GLU A 462 31.23 -30.07 -37.06
C GLU A 462 31.58 -30.05 -38.55
N LEU A 463 30.70 -29.45 -39.35
CA LEU A 463 30.90 -29.19 -40.78
C LEU A 463 30.68 -27.71 -41.04
N TYR A 464 31.60 -27.08 -41.75
CA TYR A 464 31.55 -25.65 -42.05
C TYR A 464 31.97 -25.37 -43.49
N LYS A 465 31.13 -24.65 -44.24
CA LYS A 465 31.44 -24.22 -45.61
C LYS A 465 32.08 -22.84 -45.58
N ASP A 466 33.31 -22.71 -46.07
CA ASP A 466 33.99 -21.42 -46.20
C ASP A 466 33.46 -20.61 -47.40
N ARG A 467 33.75 -19.31 -47.46
CA ARG A 467 33.33 -18.43 -48.57
C ARG A 467 33.79 -18.93 -49.95
N PRO A 468 35.02 -19.45 -50.13
CA PRO A 468 35.41 -20.11 -51.38
C PRO A 468 34.61 -21.37 -51.74
N GLY A 469 33.84 -21.92 -50.81
CA GLY A 469 32.97 -23.07 -51.04
C GLY A 469 33.59 -24.42 -50.67
N ASN A 470 34.73 -24.46 -49.98
CA ASN A 470 35.29 -25.69 -49.44
C ASN A 470 34.60 -26.08 -48.14
N MET A 471 34.63 -27.37 -47.81
CA MET A 471 34.04 -27.90 -46.59
C MET A 471 35.14 -28.21 -45.56
N TRP A 472 35.08 -27.53 -44.43
CA TRP A 472 35.87 -27.84 -43.24
C TRP A 472 35.16 -28.92 -42.43
N VAL A 473 35.92 -29.94 -42.05
CA VAL A 473 35.43 -31.11 -41.32
C VAL A 473 36.21 -31.21 -40.01
N ALA A 474 35.52 -31.08 -38.88
CA ALA A 474 36.08 -31.37 -37.57
C ALA A 474 35.92 -32.85 -37.22
N SER A 475 37.04 -33.52 -36.99
CA SER A 475 37.13 -34.84 -36.36
C SER A 475 38.31 -34.84 -35.38
N ALA A 476 38.83 -36.02 -35.01
CA ALA A 476 40.10 -36.14 -34.30
C ALA A 476 41.23 -35.35 -35.01
N THR A 477 41.13 -35.21 -36.33
CA THR A 477 41.91 -34.28 -37.16
C THR A 477 40.97 -33.30 -37.88
N THR A 478 41.46 -32.10 -38.19
CA THR A 478 40.71 -31.15 -39.03
C THR A 478 41.07 -31.32 -40.50
N TYR A 479 40.06 -31.54 -41.34
CA TYR A 479 40.23 -31.69 -42.79
C TYR A 479 39.57 -30.52 -43.53
N LYS A 480 40.12 -30.17 -44.67
CA LYS A 480 39.50 -29.30 -45.66
C LYS A 480 39.25 -30.09 -46.95
N TYR A 481 37.97 -30.29 -47.26
CA TYR A 481 37.49 -30.92 -48.48
C TYR A 481 37.23 -29.86 -49.54
N HIS A 482 38.01 -29.93 -50.61
CA HIS A 482 37.89 -29.06 -51.76
C HIS A 482 36.80 -29.61 -52.67
N ILE A 483 35.59 -29.02 -52.63
CA ILE A 483 34.42 -29.54 -53.33
C ILE A 483 34.66 -29.63 -54.85
N ALA A 484 35.35 -28.64 -55.42
CA ALA A 484 35.62 -28.58 -56.85
C ALA A 484 36.55 -29.72 -57.33
N SER A 485 37.62 -30.02 -56.60
CA SER A 485 38.58 -31.08 -56.96
C SER A 485 38.23 -32.45 -56.37
N LYS A 486 37.25 -32.52 -55.45
CA LYS A 486 36.87 -33.70 -54.67
C LYS A 486 38.03 -34.31 -53.88
N GLN A 487 38.97 -33.47 -53.42
CA GLN A 487 40.14 -33.89 -52.65
C GLN A 487 40.12 -33.35 -51.23
N PHE A 488 40.70 -34.12 -50.31
CA PHE A 488 40.92 -33.71 -48.93
C PHE A 488 42.34 -33.18 -48.73
N SER A 489 42.47 -32.18 -47.87
CA SER A 489 43.73 -31.70 -47.32
C SER A 489 43.66 -31.72 -45.79
N VAL A 490 44.70 -32.19 -45.13
CA VAL A 490 44.82 -32.15 -43.67
C VAL A 490 45.33 -30.77 -43.26
N ILE A 491 44.70 -30.15 -42.27
CA ILE A 491 45.15 -28.85 -41.75
C ILE A 491 46.39 -29.07 -40.87
N PRO A 492 47.57 -28.50 -41.23
CA PRO A 492 48.80 -28.69 -40.47
C PRO A 492 48.66 -28.23 -39.01
N GLY A 493 49.14 -29.03 -38.06
CA GLY A 493 49.06 -28.72 -36.62
C GLY A 493 47.70 -29.00 -35.97
N SER A 494 46.66 -29.36 -36.74
CA SER A 494 45.33 -29.64 -36.16
C SER A 494 45.29 -30.86 -35.25
N GLN A 495 46.19 -31.82 -35.45
CA GLN A 495 46.33 -33.03 -34.62
C GLN A 495 46.87 -32.72 -33.20
N SER A 496 47.56 -31.59 -33.03
CA SER A 496 48.11 -31.15 -31.74
C SER A 496 47.13 -30.31 -30.94
N MET A 497 45.89 -30.12 -31.41
CA MET A 497 44.89 -29.37 -30.67
C MET A 497 44.38 -30.16 -29.45
N PRO A 498 44.19 -29.49 -28.30
CA PRO A 498 43.81 -30.14 -27.04
C PRO A 498 42.39 -30.74 -27.04
N SER A 499 41.55 -30.39 -28.02
CA SER A 499 40.18 -30.88 -28.13
C SER A 499 39.71 -30.86 -29.57
N ILE A 500 38.79 -31.78 -29.92
CA ILE A 500 38.10 -31.78 -31.20
C ILE A 500 37.34 -30.45 -31.38
N PRO A 501 37.50 -29.74 -32.52
CA PRO A 501 36.76 -28.52 -32.77
C PRO A 501 35.24 -28.69 -32.70
N VAL A 502 34.58 -27.76 -32.02
CA VAL A 502 33.12 -27.73 -31.82
C VAL A 502 32.41 -26.66 -32.66
N GLY A 503 33.18 -25.82 -33.34
CA GLY A 503 32.69 -24.71 -34.14
C GLY A 503 33.78 -24.10 -35.00
N PHE A 504 33.39 -23.61 -36.18
CA PHE A 504 34.23 -22.83 -37.08
C PHE A 504 33.53 -21.52 -37.42
N ALA A 505 34.29 -20.45 -37.63
CA ALA A 505 33.79 -19.20 -38.13
C ALA A 505 34.87 -18.49 -38.97
N GLU A 506 34.46 -17.84 -40.06
CA GLU A 506 35.36 -17.11 -40.95
C GLU A 506 35.28 -15.60 -40.66
N ASP A 507 36.45 -14.95 -40.48
CA ASP A 507 36.52 -13.49 -40.38
C ASP A 507 36.50 -12.81 -41.77
N THR A 508 36.31 -11.50 -41.80
CA THR A 508 36.27 -10.75 -43.08
C THR A 508 37.58 -10.79 -43.88
N SER A 509 38.71 -11.16 -43.24
CA SER A 509 40.01 -11.32 -43.90
C SER A 509 40.24 -12.73 -44.47
N GLY A 510 39.27 -13.64 -44.30
CA GLY A 510 39.33 -15.03 -44.77
C GLY A 510 40.10 -15.97 -43.85
N ASN A 511 40.42 -15.57 -42.61
CA ASN A 511 40.98 -16.49 -41.63
C ASN A 511 39.87 -17.33 -40.98
N ILE A 512 40.20 -18.56 -40.62
CA ILE A 512 39.26 -19.46 -39.96
C ILE A 512 39.56 -19.48 -38.47
N TRP A 513 38.58 -19.11 -37.68
CA TRP A 513 38.58 -19.23 -36.24
C TRP A 513 37.94 -20.55 -35.85
N ILE A 514 38.61 -21.28 -34.96
CA ILE A 514 38.27 -22.64 -34.55
C ILE A 514 38.02 -22.65 -33.05
N ALA A 515 36.83 -23.06 -32.65
CA ALA A 515 36.42 -23.19 -31.27
C ALA A 515 36.64 -24.62 -30.76
N GLY A 516 37.21 -24.75 -29.57
CA GLY A 516 37.40 -26.01 -28.85
C GLY A 516 37.64 -25.72 -27.37
N HIS A 517 38.81 -26.05 -26.86
CA HIS A 517 39.31 -25.59 -25.57
C HIS A 517 40.02 -24.23 -25.76
N GLY A 518 39.24 -23.16 -25.71
CA GLY A 518 39.59 -21.82 -26.19
C GLY A 518 39.24 -21.63 -27.67
N ILE A 519 39.74 -20.53 -28.25
CA ILE A 519 39.54 -20.19 -29.65
C ILE A 519 40.90 -19.96 -30.31
N VAL A 520 41.19 -20.66 -31.41
CA VAL A 520 42.43 -20.48 -32.18
C VAL A 520 42.13 -19.95 -33.57
N ARG A 521 43.05 -19.15 -34.13
CA ARG A 521 42.95 -18.66 -35.50
C ARG A 521 43.91 -19.41 -36.41
N TYR A 522 43.37 -19.95 -37.48
CA TYR A 522 44.11 -20.44 -38.62
C TYR A 522 44.24 -19.32 -39.67
N ASN A 523 45.46 -18.85 -39.89
CA ASN A 523 45.75 -17.83 -40.86
C ASN A 523 45.82 -18.46 -42.26
N ALA A 524 44.83 -18.16 -43.10
CA ALA A 524 44.71 -18.77 -44.42
C ALA A 524 45.85 -18.39 -45.37
N LYS A 525 46.52 -17.24 -45.14
CA LYS A 525 47.65 -16.79 -45.96
C LYS A 525 48.97 -17.43 -45.55
N LEU A 526 49.19 -17.59 -44.24
CA LEU A 526 50.40 -18.21 -43.70
C LEU A 526 50.32 -19.75 -43.63
N ASN A 527 49.12 -20.30 -43.81
CA ASN A 527 48.85 -21.73 -43.71
C ASN A 527 49.27 -22.32 -42.34
N SER A 528 49.08 -21.54 -41.28
CA SER A 528 49.51 -21.87 -39.91
C SER A 528 48.56 -21.28 -38.86
N PHE A 529 48.61 -21.85 -37.65
CA PHE A 529 47.99 -21.25 -36.47
C PHE A 529 48.89 -20.12 -35.94
N ASP A 530 48.34 -18.93 -35.76
CA ASP A 530 49.13 -17.75 -35.36
C ASP A 530 48.54 -16.97 -34.17
N ARG A 531 47.37 -17.37 -33.67
CA ARG A 531 46.71 -16.72 -32.54
C ARG A 531 45.85 -17.69 -31.74
N GLN A 532 45.90 -17.55 -30.42
CA GLN A 532 45.05 -18.26 -29.47
C GLN A 532 44.41 -17.25 -28.51
N LEU A 533 43.12 -17.43 -28.25
CA LEU A 533 42.34 -16.74 -27.23
C LEU A 533 41.92 -17.79 -26.19
N ASP A 534 42.58 -17.80 -25.04
CA ASP A 534 42.35 -18.76 -23.96
C ASP A 534 42.08 -18.10 -22.59
N SER A 535 42.14 -16.77 -22.54
CA SER A 535 41.85 -15.94 -21.38
C SER A 535 41.44 -14.53 -21.82
N PHE A 536 40.52 -13.91 -21.07
CA PHE A 536 40.11 -12.52 -21.26
C PHE A 536 40.25 -11.77 -19.93
N PRO A 537 40.66 -10.48 -19.92
CA PRO A 537 40.74 -9.71 -18.69
C PRO A 537 39.37 -9.71 -17.98
N TYR A 538 39.35 -10.01 -16.67
CA TYR A 538 38.17 -9.97 -15.81
C TYR A 538 36.99 -10.91 -16.17
N ILE A 539 37.10 -11.77 -17.19
CA ILE A 539 36.14 -12.85 -17.47
C ILE A 539 36.82 -14.18 -17.12
N LYS A 540 36.32 -14.83 -16.06
CA LYS A 540 36.76 -16.19 -15.73
C LYS A 540 36.17 -17.13 -16.78
N MET A 541 37.01 -17.94 -17.44
CA MET A 541 36.59 -19.08 -18.26
C MET A 541 36.86 -20.36 -17.45
N PRO A 542 36.01 -20.68 -16.45
CA PRO A 542 36.26 -21.80 -15.55
C PRO A 542 36.29 -23.13 -16.32
N ASP A 543 35.44 -23.24 -17.34
CA ASP A 543 35.50 -24.26 -18.37
C ASP A 543 35.93 -23.59 -19.68
N LYS A 544 37.15 -23.90 -20.15
CA LYS A 544 37.69 -23.37 -21.41
C LYS A 544 36.99 -23.98 -22.63
N GLN A 545 36.05 -24.91 -22.45
CA GLN A 545 35.30 -25.50 -23.54
C GLN A 545 34.26 -24.52 -24.10
N VAL A 546 34.47 -24.10 -25.34
CA VAL A 546 33.51 -23.29 -26.10
C VAL A 546 32.35 -24.19 -26.53
N THR A 547 31.12 -23.69 -26.43
CA THR A 547 29.89 -24.45 -26.79
C THR A 547 29.26 -23.96 -28.08
N ALA A 548 29.30 -22.66 -28.35
CA ALA A 548 28.84 -22.04 -29.58
C ALA A 548 29.75 -20.87 -29.95
N MET A 549 29.91 -20.63 -31.25
CA MET A 549 30.69 -19.52 -31.79
C MET A 549 30.18 -19.09 -33.16
N LEU A 550 30.18 -17.78 -33.43
CA LEU A 550 30.07 -17.19 -34.76
C LEU A 550 30.83 -15.88 -34.85
N ILE A 551 31.01 -15.36 -36.06
CA ILE A 551 31.62 -14.05 -36.32
C ILE A 551 30.63 -13.19 -37.11
N ASP A 552 30.41 -11.95 -36.67
CA ASP A 552 29.58 -10.99 -37.39
C ASP A 552 30.36 -10.23 -38.48
N GLN A 553 29.66 -9.40 -39.26
CA GLN A 553 30.27 -8.62 -40.35
C GLN A 553 31.24 -7.54 -39.84
N GLN A 554 31.17 -7.15 -38.57
CA GLN A 554 32.05 -6.20 -37.92
C GLN A 554 33.31 -6.85 -37.30
N ASN A 555 33.55 -8.14 -37.59
CA ASN A 555 34.62 -8.96 -36.99
C ASN A 555 34.52 -9.06 -35.46
N THR A 556 33.31 -9.10 -34.91
CA THR A 556 33.09 -9.48 -33.52
C THR A 556 32.84 -10.97 -33.43
N ILE A 557 33.66 -11.64 -32.63
CA ILE A 557 33.47 -13.04 -32.27
C ILE A 557 32.42 -13.09 -31.17
N TRP A 558 31.31 -13.75 -31.44
CA TRP A 558 30.27 -14.07 -30.47
C TRP A 558 30.45 -15.52 -30.07
N PHE A 559 30.68 -15.78 -28.80
CA PHE A 559 30.91 -17.14 -28.33
C PHE A 559 30.43 -17.35 -26.91
N SER A 560 30.29 -18.61 -26.53
CA SER A 560 29.86 -19.01 -25.19
C SER A 560 30.72 -20.16 -24.67
N CYS A 561 30.87 -20.21 -23.36
CA CYS A 561 31.46 -21.34 -22.65
C CYS A 561 30.44 -21.92 -21.67
N ALA A 562 30.67 -23.17 -21.24
CA ALA A 562 29.80 -23.80 -20.26
C ALA A 562 29.68 -22.92 -19.01
N ASN A 563 28.44 -22.68 -18.58
CA ASN A 563 28.07 -21.85 -17.43
C ASN A 563 28.63 -20.40 -17.46
N ASN A 564 28.88 -19.82 -18.63
CA ASN A 564 29.52 -18.50 -18.73
C ASN A 564 28.80 -17.50 -19.63
N GLY A 565 27.58 -17.80 -20.08
CA GLY A 565 26.75 -16.89 -20.87
C GLY A 565 27.36 -16.59 -22.24
N LEU A 566 27.01 -15.42 -22.78
CA LEU A 566 27.46 -14.94 -24.09
C LEU A 566 28.58 -13.91 -23.92
N ILE A 567 29.66 -14.09 -24.65
CA ILE A 567 30.79 -13.16 -24.70
C ILE A 567 30.91 -12.63 -26.13
N SER A 568 31.13 -11.33 -26.25
CA SER A 568 31.49 -10.70 -27.51
C SER A 568 32.93 -10.21 -27.45
N TYR A 569 33.69 -10.41 -28.51
CA TYR A 569 35.07 -9.94 -28.63
C TYR A 569 35.31 -9.37 -30.02
N ASN A 570 35.52 -8.06 -30.10
CA ASN A 570 35.83 -7.41 -31.37
C ASN A 570 37.32 -7.57 -31.70
N ILE A 571 37.62 -8.18 -32.85
CA ILE A 571 39.00 -8.52 -33.24
C ILE A 571 39.85 -7.26 -33.44
N SER A 572 39.25 -6.20 -33.98
CA SER A 572 39.94 -4.95 -34.35
C SER A 572 40.20 -4.06 -33.15
N SER A 573 39.17 -3.74 -32.36
CA SER A 573 39.30 -2.86 -31.19
C SER A 573 39.84 -3.58 -29.95
N ARG A 574 39.84 -4.93 -29.95
CA ARG A 574 40.15 -5.78 -28.79
C ARG A 574 39.23 -5.55 -27.59
N SER A 575 38.08 -4.91 -27.80
CA SER A 575 37.05 -4.72 -26.76
C SER A 575 36.19 -5.97 -26.61
N TYR A 576 35.76 -6.26 -25.39
CA TYR A 576 34.86 -7.37 -25.11
C TYR A 576 33.65 -6.94 -24.26
N ARG A 577 32.57 -7.71 -24.33
CA ARG A 577 31.39 -7.58 -23.45
C ARG A 577 30.93 -8.95 -22.99
N HIS A 578 30.34 -9.00 -21.80
CA HIS A 578 29.85 -10.23 -21.18
C HIS A 578 28.37 -10.08 -20.84
N TYR A 579 27.58 -11.04 -21.30
CA TYR A 579 26.14 -11.11 -21.09
C TYR A 579 25.82 -12.41 -20.36
N THR A 580 25.11 -12.29 -19.24
CA THR A 580 24.64 -13.40 -18.42
C THR A 580 23.12 -13.34 -18.25
N ARG A 581 22.54 -14.23 -17.44
CA ARG A 581 21.15 -14.15 -16.99
C ARG A 581 20.75 -12.76 -16.47
N HIS A 582 21.66 -12.05 -15.80
CA HIS A 582 21.41 -10.71 -15.28
C HIS A 582 21.20 -9.66 -16.37
N ASN A 583 21.69 -9.92 -17.59
CA ASN A 583 21.53 -9.03 -18.74
C ASN A 583 20.31 -9.38 -19.60
N GLY A 584 19.51 -10.37 -19.20
CA GLY A 584 18.31 -10.79 -19.94
C GLY A 584 18.50 -12.03 -20.80
N LEU A 585 19.58 -12.82 -20.65
CA LEU A 585 19.63 -14.17 -21.22
C LEU A 585 18.69 -15.13 -20.46
N PRO A 586 18.10 -16.16 -21.13
CA PRO A 586 17.29 -17.17 -20.43
C PRO A 586 18.15 -17.99 -19.45
N ASP A 587 19.33 -18.44 -19.88
CA ASP A 587 20.36 -19.04 -19.03
C ASP A 587 21.79 -18.82 -19.56
N ASP A 588 22.78 -19.23 -18.77
CA ASP A 588 24.21 -19.03 -19.07
C ASP A 588 24.84 -20.19 -19.88
N ASN A 589 24.05 -21.22 -20.25
CA ASN A 589 24.45 -22.36 -21.06
C ASN A 589 23.87 -22.26 -22.48
N ILE A 590 24.66 -21.70 -23.38
CA ILE A 590 24.24 -21.48 -24.76
C ILE A 590 24.58 -22.71 -25.62
N ALA A 591 23.56 -23.27 -26.28
CA ALA A 591 23.65 -24.37 -27.22
C ALA A 591 23.95 -23.90 -28.65
N SER A 592 23.33 -22.79 -29.08
CA SER A 592 23.45 -22.31 -30.45
C SER A 592 23.36 -20.80 -30.58
N LEU A 593 24.03 -20.28 -31.60
CA LEU A 593 24.03 -18.88 -32.00
C LEU A 593 23.82 -18.80 -33.51
N ILE A 594 23.03 -17.83 -33.97
CA ILE A 594 22.88 -17.52 -35.40
C ILE A 594 22.53 -16.05 -35.60
N ILE A 595 23.05 -15.41 -36.64
CA ILE A 595 22.68 -14.04 -37.01
C ILE A 595 21.68 -14.10 -38.16
N VAL A 596 20.55 -13.40 -38.01
CA VAL A 596 19.54 -13.20 -39.05
C VAL A 596 19.26 -11.70 -39.16
N GLY A 597 19.67 -11.09 -40.27
CA GLY A 597 19.65 -9.64 -40.42
C GLY A 597 20.55 -8.96 -39.37
N GLU A 598 20.00 -8.00 -38.64
CA GLU A 598 20.71 -7.25 -37.57
C GLU A 598 20.51 -7.85 -36.17
N LYS A 599 20.07 -9.11 -36.11
CA LYS A 599 19.65 -9.77 -34.87
C LYS A 599 20.48 -11.02 -34.62
N LEU A 600 20.95 -11.18 -33.39
CA LEU A 600 21.58 -12.39 -32.91
C LEU A 600 20.55 -13.25 -32.16
N TRP A 601 20.24 -14.41 -32.71
CA TRP A 601 19.42 -15.43 -32.06
C TRP A 601 20.29 -16.36 -31.23
N ILE A 602 19.82 -16.63 -30.01
CA ILE A 602 20.54 -17.33 -28.96
C ILE A 602 19.63 -18.45 -28.45
N ALA A 603 20.08 -19.69 -28.58
CA ALA A 603 19.43 -20.85 -27.99
C ALA A 603 20.23 -21.25 -26.75
N SER A 604 19.62 -21.10 -25.59
CA SER A 604 20.16 -21.50 -24.30
C SER A 604 19.36 -22.69 -23.75
N TYR A 605 19.88 -23.45 -22.79
CA TYR A 605 19.25 -24.72 -22.36
C TYR A 605 17.83 -24.57 -21.80
N SER A 606 17.46 -23.39 -21.33
CA SER A 606 16.19 -23.01 -20.72
C SER A 606 15.34 -22.10 -21.61
N GLY A 607 15.77 -21.77 -22.83
CA GLY A 607 14.94 -20.99 -23.75
C GLY A 607 15.68 -20.28 -24.88
N ILE A 608 14.91 -19.50 -25.64
CA ILE A 608 15.40 -18.75 -26.81
C ILE A 608 15.42 -17.25 -26.47
N ALA A 609 16.50 -16.58 -26.89
CA ALA A 609 16.63 -15.13 -26.84
C ALA A 609 16.99 -14.57 -28.21
N CYS A 610 16.65 -13.30 -28.42
CA CYS A 610 17.11 -12.51 -29.55
C CYS A 610 17.72 -11.22 -29.02
N MET A 611 18.92 -10.90 -29.49
CA MET A 611 19.62 -9.68 -29.18
C MET A 611 19.69 -8.79 -30.42
N ASP A 612 19.28 -7.55 -30.27
CA ASP A 612 19.50 -6.54 -31.30
C ASP A 612 20.96 -6.08 -31.28
N LEU A 613 21.66 -6.19 -32.41
CA LEU A 613 23.11 -5.91 -32.48
C LEU A 613 23.46 -4.42 -32.44
N HIS A 614 22.47 -3.52 -32.57
CA HIS A 614 22.65 -2.07 -32.47
C HIS A 614 22.48 -1.56 -31.03
N SER A 615 21.33 -1.85 -30.42
CA SER A 615 20.94 -1.44 -29.07
C SER A 615 21.45 -2.35 -27.96
N MET A 616 21.92 -3.56 -28.31
CA MET A 616 22.36 -4.60 -27.38
C MET A 616 21.28 -5.12 -26.42
N GLN A 617 20.00 -4.84 -26.70
CA GLN A 617 18.89 -5.30 -25.88
C GLN A 617 18.55 -6.75 -26.18
N ILE A 618 18.33 -7.55 -25.13
CA ILE A 618 17.99 -8.97 -25.22
C ILE A 618 16.50 -9.16 -24.90
N LYS A 619 15.78 -9.78 -25.83
CA LYS A 619 14.37 -10.19 -25.71
C LYS A 619 14.28 -11.71 -25.58
N LYS A 620 13.49 -12.19 -24.61
CA LYS A 620 13.27 -13.62 -24.36
C LYS A 620 11.98 -14.10 -25.03
N PHE A 621 11.97 -15.37 -25.43
CA PHE A 621 10.80 -16.06 -25.99
C PHE A 621 10.60 -17.40 -25.29
N GLY A 622 9.34 -17.79 -25.09
CA GLY A 622 8.97 -19.00 -24.37
C GLY A 622 7.56 -19.48 -24.70
N LYS A 623 6.87 -20.04 -23.70
CA LYS A 623 5.55 -20.68 -23.85
C LYS A 623 4.49 -19.78 -24.47
N ASP A 624 4.52 -18.48 -24.15
CA ASP A 624 3.53 -17.52 -24.64
C ASP A 624 3.54 -17.41 -26.17
N GLU A 625 4.72 -17.54 -26.79
CA GLU A 625 4.86 -17.56 -28.24
C GLU A 625 4.57 -18.93 -28.87
N GLY A 626 4.36 -19.98 -28.07
CA GLY A 626 4.19 -21.36 -28.55
C GLY A 626 5.48 -22.17 -28.59
N ILE A 627 6.59 -21.65 -28.05
CA ILE A 627 7.83 -22.41 -27.87
C ILE A 627 7.60 -23.44 -26.75
N PRO A 628 7.99 -24.72 -26.92
CA PRO A 628 7.68 -25.75 -25.95
C PRO A 628 8.52 -25.58 -24.67
N GLU A 629 7.93 -25.89 -23.51
CA GLU A 629 8.60 -25.86 -22.19
C GLU A 629 9.48 -27.10 -21.99
N MET A 630 10.49 -27.23 -22.82
CA MET A 630 11.44 -28.34 -22.79
C MET A 630 12.87 -27.81 -23.00
N PRO A 631 13.87 -28.46 -22.38
CA PRO A 631 15.23 -27.97 -22.46
C PRO A 631 15.79 -28.10 -23.88
N ILE A 632 16.50 -27.07 -24.33
CA ILE A 632 17.31 -27.14 -25.54
C ILE A 632 18.61 -27.86 -25.18
N LEU A 633 18.92 -28.91 -25.93
CA LEU A 633 20.00 -29.81 -25.57
C LEU A 633 21.36 -29.28 -26.05
N ARG A 634 22.42 -29.70 -25.33
CA ARG A 634 23.80 -29.41 -25.74
C ARG A 634 24.05 -29.84 -27.18
N GLY A 635 24.46 -28.88 -27.99
CA GLY A 635 24.86 -29.08 -29.38
C GLY A 635 23.71 -29.01 -30.40
N SER A 636 22.45 -28.84 -29.97
CA SER A 636 21.37 -28.42 -30.88
C SER A 636 21.80 -27.18 -31.65
N LYS A 637 21.60 -27.17 -32.97
CA LYS A 637 21.99 -26.06 -33.85
C LYS A 637 20.75 -25.39 -34.46
N PHE A 638 20.75 -24.06 -34.50
CA PHE A 638 19.83 -23.33 -35.35
C PHE A 638 20.10 -23.63 -36.83
N PHE A 639 19.03 -23.63 -37.62
CA PHE A 639 19.09 -23.61 -39.07
C PHE A 639 18.17 -22.50 -39.60
N TYR A 640 18.70 -21.61 -40.44
CA TYR A 640 17.93 -20.55 -41.08
C TYR A 640 17.73 -20.87 -42.56
N ASP A 641 16.47 -21.07 -42.94
CA ASP A 641 16.02 -21.18 -44.32
C ASP A 641 15.73 -19.77 -44.85
N ALA A 642 16.73 -19.17 -45.52
CA ALA A 642 16.63 -17.81 -46.03
C ALA A 642 15.50 -17.63 -47.08
N PRO A 643 15.31 -18.53 -48.08
CA PRO A 643 14.18 -18.46 -49.00
C PRO A 643 12.81 -18.46 -48.31
N ALA A 644 12.60 -19.33 -47.32
CA ALA A 644 11.32 -19.39 -46.60
C ALA A 644 11.22 -18.34 -45.47
N GLN A 645 12.32 -17.66 -45.14
CA GLN A 645 12.49 -16.80 -43.97
C GLN A 645 12.09 -17.50 -42.65
N GLN A 646 12.44 -18.78 -42.52
CA GLN A 646 12.10 -19.60 -41.35
C GLN A 646 13.36 -19.98 -40.57
N LEU A 647 13.25 -19.96 -39.24
CA LEU A 647 14.26 -20.46 -38.33
C LEU A 647 13.79 -21.78 -37.72
N TYR A 648 14.69 -22.75 -37.66
CA TYR A 648 14.44 -24.08 -37.13
C TYR A 648 15.36 -24.38 -35.94
N LEU A 649 14.84 -25.09 -34.94
CA LEU A 649 15.60 -25.58 -33.80
C LEU A 649 15.08 -26.95 -33.34
N GLY A 650 16.01 -27.85 -33.03
CA GLY A 650 15.71 -29.18 -32.52
C GLY A 650 15.75 -29.23 -30.99
N PHE A 651 14.75 -29.86 -30.41
CA PHE A 651 14.69 -30.22 -29.00
C PHE A 651 14.95 -31.72 -28.83
N TYR A 652 14.33 -32.36 -27.84
CA TYR A 652 14.40 -33.80 -27.62
C TYR A 652 13.68 -34.57 -28.74
N ASN A 653 12.34 -34.52 -28.77
CA ASN A 653 11.48 -35.21 -29.74
C ASN A 653 10.66 -34.25 -30.64
N VAL A 654 11.00 -32.95 -30.63
CA VAL A 654 10.25 -31.90 -31.34
C VAL A 654 11.18 -31.02 -32.18
N ILE A 655 10.71 -30.68 -33.39
CA ILE A 655 11.29 -29.62 -34.22
C ILE A 655 10.41 -28.38 -34.10
N LEU A 656 11.05 -27.27 -33.76
CA LEU A 656 10.46 -25.93 -33.75
C LEU A 656 10.73 -25.24 -35.08
N ARG A 657 9.71 -24.60 -35.66
CA ARG A 657 9.80 -23.68 -36.80
C ARG A 657 9.13 -22.36 -36.47
N PHE A 658 9.77 -21.23 -36.81
CA PHE A 658 9.13 -19.91 -36.74
C PHE A 658 9.79 -18.89 -37.65
N ASN A 659 9.04 -17.83 -38.01
CA ASN A 659 9.62 -16.68 -38.71
C ASN A 659 10.22 -15.69 -37.67
N PRO A 660 11.55 -15.44 -37.71
CA PRO A 660 12.22 -14.60 -36.72
C PRO A 660 11.78 -13.13 -36.76
N ASN A 661 11.40 -12.60 -37.92
CA ASN A 661 10.93 -11.21 -38.01
C ASN A 661 9.50 -11.07 -37.49
N ALA A 662 8.64 -12.06 -37.80
CA ALA A 662 7.26 -12.08 -37.32
C ALA A 662 7.21 -12.14 -35.79
N ILE A 663 7.93 -13.08 -35.17
CA ILE A 663 7.88 -13.28 -33.71
C ILE A 663 8.38 -12.06 -32.91
N ILE A 664 9.35 -11.29 -33.44
CA ILE A 664 9.86 -10.07 -32.79
C ILE A 664 8.79 -8.97 -32.79
N SER A 665 8.03 -8.84 -33.88
CA SER A 665 7.06 -7.76 -34.12
C SER A 665 5.81 -7.81 -33.20
N LEU A 666 5.59 -8.92 -32.50
CA LEU A 666 4.36 -9.23 -31.75
C LEU A 666 4.23 -8.57 -30.37
N SER A 667 5.08 -7.61 -30.02
CA SER A 667 5.02 -7.01 -28.68
C SER A 667 4.02 -5.86 -28.59
N ALA A 668 2.76 -6.19 -28.33
CA ALA A 668 1.77 -5.19 -27.96
C ALA A 668 2.15 -4.52 -26.62
N LYS A 669 2.15 -3.19 -26.62
CA LYS A 669 2.36 -2.38 -25.41
C LYS A 669 1.07 -2.38 -24.59
N PRO A 670 1.11 -2.55 -23.26
CA PRO A 670 -0.10 -2.47 -22.44
C PRO A 670 -0.76 -1.08 -22.50
N ALA A 671 -2.08 -1.04 -22.35
CA ALA A 671 -2.78 0.19 -22.00
C ALA A 671 -2.60 0.46 -20.50
N VAL A 672 -1.98 1.59 -20.14
CA VAL A 672 -1.58 1.92 -18.77
C VAL A 672 -2.34 3.16 -18.27
N PHE A 673 -2.99 3.04 -17.10
CA PHE A 673 -3.77 4.10 -16.46
C PHE A 673 -3.81 3.89 -14.94
N VAL A 674 -4.36 4.84 -14.19
CA VAL A 674 -4.70 4.63 -12.77
C VAL A 674 -6.08 4.02 -12.71
N GLU A 675 -6.22 2.82 -12.15
CA GLU A 675 -7.50 2.12 -11.99
C GLU A 675 -8.36 2.80 -10.93
N ASP A 676 -7.79 3.05 -9.75
CA ASP A 676 -8.48 3.76 -8.68
C ASP A 676 -7.52 4.42 -7.68
N ILE A 677 -8.06 5.40 -6.97
CA ILE A 677 -7.43 6.06 -5.84
C ILE A 677 -8.27 5.79 -4.60
N THR A 678 -7.63 5.24 -3.59
CA THR A 678 -8.22 4.91 -2.29
C THR A 678 -7.64 5.85 -1.22
N LEU A 679 -8.52 6.44 -0.40
CA LEU A 679 -8.20 7.35 0.71
C LEU A 679 -8.74 6.74 2.00
N ASN A 680 -7.92 6.63 3.04
CA ASN A 680 -8.30 6.04 4.34
C ASN A 680 -8.97 4.66 4.23
N GLY A 681 -8.51 3.82 3.29
CA GLY A 681 -9.07 2.49 3.05
C GLY A 681 -10.40 2.45 2.28
N GLN A 682 -10.99 3.60 1.91
CA GLN A 682 -12.18 3.67 1.06
C GLN A 682 -11.85 4.17 -0.35
N ARG A 683 -12.36 3.47 -1.37
CA ARG A 683 -12.18 3.87 -2.77
C ARG A 683 -12.86 5.22 -3.00
N HIS A 684 -12.10 6.22 -3.40
CA HIS A 684 -12.60 7.58 -3.58
C HIS A 684 -12.89 7.92 -5.04
N THR A 685 -12.03 7.48 -5.97
CA THR A 685 -12.22 7.74 -7.41
C THR A 685 -11.76 6.54 -8.21
N TYR A 686 -12.58 6.15 -9.19
CA TYR A 686 -12.29 5.11 -10.16
C TYR A 686 -11.94 5.76 -11.51
N LEU A 687 -10.94 5.22 -12.21
CA LEU A 687 -10.35 5.75 -13.43
C LEU A 687 -10.17 7.28 -13.41
N PRO A 688 -9.43 7.83 -12.44
CA PRO A 688 -9.18 9.26 -12.37
C PRO A 688 -8.50 9.75 -13.65
N GLY A 689 -8.77 11.00 -14.02
CA GLY A 689 -7.99 11.68 -15.04
C GLY A 689 -6.56 11.94 -14.58
N ASN A 690 -5.80 12.68 -15.39
CA ASN A 690 -4.40 13.00 -15.08
C ASN A 690 -4.24 13.97 -13.89
N ARG A 691 -5.33 14.47 -13.31
CA ARG A 691 -5.35 15.34 -12.14
C ARG A 691 -6.38 14.86 -11.14
N PHE A 692 -6.00 14.85 -9.87
CA PHE A 692 -6.85 14.49 -8.74
C PHE A 692 -6.60 15.46 -7.58
N SER A 693 -7.66 15.95 -6.94
CA SER A 693 -7.56 16.86 -5.80
C SER A 693 -8.12 16.22 -4.53
N THR A 694 -7.45 16.48 -3.41
CA THR A 694 -7.83 15.96 -2.08
C THR A 694 -7.63 17.03 -1.00
N SER A 695 -8.24 16.82 0.16
CA SER A 695 -8.05 17.69 1.35
C SER A 695 -6.76 17.31 2.07
N TRP A 696 -6.15 18.27 2.79
CA TRP A 696 -5.05 18.01 3.73
C TRP A 696 -5.35 16.93 4.78
N THR A 697 -6.63 16.67 5.08
CA THR A 697 -7.08 15.59 5.98
C THR A 697 -7.01 14.19 5.36
N TYR A 698 -6.95 14.11 4.03
CA TYR A 698 -6.93 12.86 3.27
C TYR A 698 -5.66 12.84 2.40
N ASN A 699 -4.51 12.84 3.08
CA ASN A 699 -3.18 12.93 2.46
C ASN A 699 -2.42 11.59 2.42
N ASP A 700 -3.07 10.51 2.84
CA ASP A 700 -2.65 9.13 2.62
C ASP A 700 -3.42 8.55 1.42
N LEU A 701 -2.70 8.21 0.35
CA LEU A 701 -3.29 7.69 -0.88
C LEU A 701 -2.74 6.31 -1.21
N VAL A 702 -3.63 5.43 -1.66
CA VAL A 702 -3.26 4.18 -2.33
C VAL A 702 -3.69 4.30 -3.78
N LEU A 703 -2.73 4.17 -4.70
CA LEU A 703 -2.95 4.20 -6.13
C LEU A 703 -2.85 2.78 -6.67
N ASN A 704 -3.89 2.33 -7.36
CA ASN A 704 -3.89 1.09 -8.12
C ASN A 704 -3.65 1.42 -9.59
N ILE A 705 -2.57 0.89 -10.17
CA ILE A 705 -2.21 1.02 -11.57
C ILE A 705 -2.96 -0.06 -12.36
N GLY A 706 -3.82 0.36 -13.28
CA GLY A 706 -4.43 -0.51 -14.28
C GLY A 706 -3.48 -0.69 -15.46
N SER A 707 -3.29 -1.95 -15.87
CA SER A 707 -2.50 -2.29 -17.06
C SER A 707 -3.18 -3.41 -17.83
N ILE A 708 -3.59 -3.15 -19.07
CA ILE A 708 -4.31 -4.12 -19.90
C ILE A 708 -3.42 -4.59 -21.04
N ASN A 709 -3.11 -5.89 -21.05
CA ASN A 709 -2.41 -6.57 -22.13
C ASN A 709 -2.88 -8.02 -22.21
N PHE A 710 -3.57 -8.36 -23.30
CA PHE A 710 -4.01 -9.74 -23.52
C PHE A 710 -2.86 -10.63 -24.00
N SER A 711 -1.88 -10.11 -24.75
CA SER A 711 -0.81 -10.93 -25.32
C SER A 711 0.25 -11.33 -24.28
N ASP A 712 0.61 -10.43 -23.37
CA ASP A 712 1.62 -10.66 -22.32
C ASP A 712 1.21 -9.99 -21.00
N GLY A 713 0.12 -10.49 -20.40
CA GLY A 713 -0.42 -9.96 -19.16
C GLY A 713 0.46 -10.24 -17.94
N HIS A 714 1.19 -11.36 -17.93
CA HIS A 714 1.87 -11.89 -16.73
C HIS A 714 3.31 -11.38 -16.54
N SER A 715 3.96 -10.86 -17.59
CA SER A 715 5.36 -10.42 -17.53
C SER A 715 5.51 -8.91 -17.27
N GLN A 716 4.64 -8.33 -16.45
CA GLN A 716 4.60 -6.88 -16.20
C GLN A 716 5.25 -6.52 -14.86
N GLY A 717 6.15 -5.55 -14.92
CA GLY A 717 6.78 -4.91 -13.76
C GLY A 717 6.31 -3.46 -13.60
N TYR A 718 6.24 -2.99 -12.35
CA TYR A 718 5.76 -1.66 -11.99
C TYR A 718 6.80 -0.92 -11.16
N ALA A 719 6.86 0.39 -11.34
CA ALA A 719 7.65 1.29 -10.51
C ALA A 719 7.00 2.67 -10.45
N TYR A 720 7.31 3.45 -9.41
CA TYR A 720 6.80 4.82 -9.29
C TYR A 720 7.85 5.77 -8.69
N ARG A 721 7.64 7.07 -8.87
CA ARG A 721 8.43 8.13 -8.24
C ARG A 721 7.59 9.39 -8.05
N ILE A 722 7.90 10.13 -6.98
CA ILE A 722 7.42 11.51 -6.82
C ILE A 722 8.40 12.40 -7.58
N TYR A 723 7.95 12.95 -8.71
CA TYR A 723 8.81 13.67 -9.64
C TYR A 723 9.09 15.09 -9.15
N ARG A 724 10.37 15.37 -8.90
CA ARG A 724 10.88 16.75 -8.68
C ARG A 724 11.78 17.20 -9.84
N ASN A 725 12.59 16.27 -10.35
CA ASN A 725 13.52 16.43 -11.46
C ASN A 725 13.87 15.05 -12.06
N GLU A 726 14.66 15.00 -13.15
CA GLU A 726 15.04 13.74 -13.81
C GLU A 726 15.82 12.76 -12.92
N GLN A 727 16.55 13.26 -11.92
CA GLN A 727 17.35 12.45 -10.99
C GLN A 727 16.51 11.83 -9.85
N SER A 728 15.20 12.11 -9.79
CA SER A 728 14.33 11.56 -8.75
C SER A 728 14.31 10.02 -8.83
N PRO A 729 14.64 9.29 -7.75
CA PRO A 729 14.81 7.84 -7.79
C PRO A 729 13.48 7.11 -8.01
N TRP A 730 13.52 6.05 -8.82
CA TRP A 730 12.40 5.13 -9.01
C TRP A 730 12.31 4.14 -7.86
N GLN A 731 11.14 4.00 -7.26
CA GLN A 731 10.82 2.91 -6.35
C GLN A 731 10.24 1.74 -7.14
N GLN A 732 10.88 0.58 -7.04
CA GLN A 732 10.47 -0.64 -7.73
C GLN A 732 9.38 -1.36 -6.95
N LEU A 733 8.31 -1.78 -7.63
CA LEU A 733 7.18 -2.52 -7.06
C LEU A 733 7.17 -4.01 -7.48
N GLY A 734 8.08 -4.41 -8.38
CA GLY A 734 8.06 -5.75 -8.96
C GLY A 734 6.76 -5.96 -9.75
N SER A 735 6.04 -7.04 -9.51
CA SER A 735 4.73 -7.32 -10.13
C SER A 735 3.54 -6.66 -9.42
N GLN A 736 3.76 -5.93 -8.32
CA GLN A 736 2.68 -5.27 -7.59
C GLN A 736 2.18 -4.05 -8.36
N SER A 737 0.91 -4.08 -8.75
CA SER A 737 0.26 -3.00 -9.49
C SER A 737 -0.28 -1.89 -8.59
N SER A 738 0.08 -1.83 -7.31
CA SER A 738 -0.40 -0.81 -6.37
C SER A 738 0.70 -0.30 -5.47
N PHE A 739 0.58 0.95 -5.05
CA PHE A 739 1.51 1.57 -4.09
C PHE A 739 0.79 2.59 -3.21
N SER A 740 1.32 2.78 -1.99
CA SER A 740 0.84 3.78 -1.04
C SER A 740 1.81 4.95 -0.95
N ILE A 741 1.27 6.16 -0.84
CA ILE A 741 2.00 7.36 -0.47
C ILE A 741 1.34 7.94 0.76
N SER A 742 2.11 8.03 1.84
CA SER A 742 1.65 8.56 3.11
C SER A 742 2.09 10.00 3.34
N ASN A 743 1.25 10.75 4.04
CA ASN A 743 1.51 12.09 4.54
C ASN A 743 1.97 13.10 3.47
N LEU A 744 1.27 13.19 2.33
CA LEU A 744 1.56 14.24 1.35
C LEU A 744 1.31 15.63 1.94
N ALA A 745 2.31 16.50 1.84
CA ALA A 745 2.19 17.90 2.27
C ALA A 745 1.18 18.67 1.40
N PRO A 746 0.53 19.73 1.90
CA PRO A 746 -0.28 20.61 1.06
C PRO A 746 0.48 21.16 -0.15
N GLY A 747 -0.13 21.13 -1.33
CA GLY A 747 0.47 21.56 -2.59
C GLY A 747 0.26 20.58 -3.73
N THR A 748 0.91 20.86 -4.86
CA THR A 748 0.81 20.07 -6.09
C THR A 748 1.97 19.08 -6.19
N HIS A 749 1.65 17.79 -6.27
CA HIS A 749 2.62 16.70 -6.41
C HIS A 749 2.45 16.03 -7.76
N ARG A 750 3.57 15.85 -8.48
CA ARG A 750 3.61 15.10 -9.74
C ARG A 750 4.09 13.70 -9.45
N ILE A 751 3.22 12.70 -9.60
CA ILE A 751 3.56 11.30 -9.39
C ILE A 751 3.72 10.66 -10.76
N GLN A 752 4.92 10.16 -11.04
CA GLN A 752 5.18 9.35 -12.21
C GLN A 752 5.14 7.88 -11.84
N TYR A 753 4.49 7.08 -12.67
CA TYR A 753 4.46 5.63 -12.54
C TYR A 753 4.82 5.04 -13.88
N LYS A 754 5.51 3.90 -13.86
CA LYS A 754 5.90 3.19 -15.06
C LYS A 754 5.55 1.73 -14.99
N VAL A 755 5.17 1.20 -16.14
CA VAL A 755 5.02 -0.24 -16.35
C VAL A 755 6.09 -0.65 -17.36
N PHE A 756 6.74 -1.77 -17.15
CA PHE A 756 7.78 -2.29 -18.03
C PHE A 756 7.69 -3.80 -18.16
N SER A 757 8.26 -4.34 -19.23
CA SER A 757 8.25 -5.77 -19.51
C SER A 757 9.39 -6.46 -18.76
N LEU A 758 9.11 -7.43 -17.87
CA LEU A 758 10.14 -8.19 -17.13
C LEU A 758 11.05 -9.01 -18.06
N ASN A 759 10.55 -9.33 -19.24
CA ASN A 759 11.20 -10.06 -20.33
C ASN A 759 11.68 -9.14 -21.47
N ASN A 760 11.66 -7.81 -21.26
CA ASN A 760 12.03 -6.77 -22.24
C ASN A 760 11.30 -6.88 -23.60
N ARG A 761 10.07 -7.41 -23.65
CA ARG A 761 9.33 -7.52 -24.92
C ARG A 761 8.92 -6.16 -25.50
N TRP A 762 8.50 -5.22 -24.64
CA TRP A 762 8.12 -3.85 -25.00
C TRP A 762 8.84 -2.81 -24.11
N PRO A 763 9.07 -1.58 -24.61
CA PRO A 763 9.79 -0.54 -23.88
C PRO A 763 8.97 -0.01 -22.70
N GLU A 764 9.64 0.41 -21.63
CA GLU A 764 8.97 0.97 -20.46
C GLU A 764 8.03 2.14 -20.81
N GLN A 765 6.88 2.18 -20.14
CA GLN A 765 5.85 3.19 -20.34
C GLN A 765 5.71 4.01 -19.07
N VAL A 766 6.20 5.25 -19.12
CA VAL A 766 6.05 6.23 -18.04
C VAL A 766 4.78 7.05 -18.24
N LYS A 767 3.96 7.14 -17.20
CA LYS A 767 2.76 7.98 -17.11
C LYS A 767 2.85 8.87 -15.88
N GLU A 768 2.04 9.93 -15.87
CA GLU A 768 2.04 10.91 -14.79
C GLU A 768 0.61 11.21 -14.35
N ILE A 769 0.42 11.33 -13.04
CA ILE A 769 -0.78 11.87 -12.41
C ILE A 769 -0.39 13.01 -11.46
N VAL A 770 -1.15 14.10 -11.51
CA VAL A 770 -0.95 15.27 -10.65
C VAL A 770 -1.93 15.19 -9.47
N ILE A 771 -1.41 15.16 -8.25
CA ILE A 771 -2.20 15.16 -7.01
C ILE A 771 -2.12 16.54 -6.37
N GLU A 772 -3.26 17.21 -6.19
CA GLU A 772 -3.35 18.50 -5.52
C GLU A 772 -3.91 18.32 -4.10
N VAL A 773 -3.09 18.53 -3.08
CA VAL A 773 -3.49 18.47 -1.68
C VAL A 773 -3.83 19.90 -1.20
N LEU A 774 -5.12 20.18 -1.02
CA LEU A 774 -5.60 21.51 -0.65
C LEU A 774 -5.18 21.87 0.78
N PRO A 775 -4.62 23.08 1.02
CA PRO A 775 -4.17 23.48 2.34
C PRO A 775 -5.35 23.68 3.32
N PRO A 776 -5.10 23.47 4.63
CA PRO A 776 -6.09 23.76 5.66
C PRO A 776 -6.51 25.22 5.64
N PHE A 777 -7.72 25.51 6.14
CA PHE A 777 -8.29 26.86 6.07
C PHE A 777 -7.41 27.91 6.75
N TRP A 778 -6.67 27.54 7.81
CA TRP A 778 -5.77 28.47 8.53
C TRP A 778 -4.50 28.86 7.76
N GLN A 779 -4.12 28.11 6.72
CA GLN A 779 -3.00 28.47 5.83
C GLN A 779 -3.46 29.35 4.66
N LYS A 780 -4.77 29.47 4.41
CA LYS A 780 -5.32 30.30 3.33
C LYS A 780 -5.11 31.79 3.63
N ALA A 781 -4.93 32.59 2.57
CA ALA A 781 -4.61 34.01 2.69
C ALA A 781 -5.70 34.80 3.45
N TRP A 782 -6.97 34.52 3.18
CA TRP A 782 -8.09 35.19 3.86
C TRP A 782 -8.06 34.99 5.37
N PHE A 783 -7.71 33.80 5.86
CA PHE A 783 -7.65 33.52 7.29
C PHE A 783 -6.44 34.22 7.93
N ARG A 784 -5.28 34.20 7.26
CA ARG A 784 -4.11 34.97 7.69
C ARG A 784 -4.41 36.47 7.75
N LEU A 785 -5.15 37.01 6.78
CA LEU A 785 -5.61 38.39 6.78
C LEU A 785 -6.66 38.66 7.87
N ALA A 786 -7.56 37.72 8.16
CA ALA A 786 -8.52 37.83 9.25
C ALA A 786 -7.82 37.83 10.62
N VAL A 787 -6.83 36.95 10.83
CA VAL A 787 -6.00 36.95 12.04
C VAL A 787 -5.22 38.26 12.14
N LEU A 788 -4.64 38.75 11.04
CA LEU A 788 -3.98 40.06 11.03
C LEU A 788 -4.95 41.20 11.36
N ALA A 789 -6.17 41.17 10.83
CA ALA A 789 -7.21 42.15 11.13
C ALA A 789 -7.66 42.08 12.59
N VAL A 790 -7.79 40.87 13.16
CA VAL A 790 -8.06 40.67 14.59
C VAL A 790 -6.90 41.17 15.43
N LEU A 791 -5.65 40.91 15.05
CA LEU A 791 -4.47 41.44 15.74
C LEU A 791 -4.40 42.97 15.66
N LEU A 792 -4.70 43.57 14.51
CA LEU A 792 -4.78 45.01 14.33
C LEU A 792 -5.97 45.61 15.11
N LEU A 793 -7.10 44.92 15.16
CA LEU A 793 -8.25 45.31 15.96
C LEU A 793 -7.93 45.21 17.45
N LEU A 794 -7.28 44.13 17.90
CA LEU A 794 -6.83 43.98 19.28
C LEU A 794 -5.76 45.00 19.64
N LEU A 795 -4.84 45.32 18.73
CA LEU A 795 -3.86 46.39 18.89
C LEU A 795 -4.56 47.75 18.94
N TYR A 796 -5.54 48.00 18.08
CA TYR A 796 -6.36 49.21 18.10
C TYR A 796 -7.21 49.29 19.36
N LEU A 797 -7.82 48.19 19.80
CA LEU A 797 -8.57 48.08 21.05
C LEU A 797 -7.65 48.27 22.25
N PHE A 798 -6.42 47.76 22.21
CA PHE A 798 -5.41 47.96 23.24
C PHE A 798 -4.92 49.41 23.28
N ILE A 799 -4.66 50.02 22.12
CA ILE A 799 -4.28 51.44 22.01
C ILE A 799 -5.44 52.33 22.44
N SER A 800 -6.66 52.06 22.00
CA SER A 800 -7.86 52.81 22.39
C SER A 800 -8.22 52.59 23.85
N TRP A 801 -8.06 51.39 24.40
CA TRP A 801 -8.19 51.09 25.83
C TRP A 801 -7.12 51.81 26.64
N ARG A 802 -5.86 51.81 26.19
CA ARG A 802 -4.76 52.55 26.82
C ARG A 802 -4.98 54.06 26.78
N THR A 803 -5.42 54.60 25.64
CA THR A 803 -5.72 56.03 25.49
C THR A 803 -6.99 56.42 26.23
N HIS A 804 -7.98 55.54 26.33
CA HIS A 804 -9.17 55.74 27.13
C HIS A 804 -8.84 55.68 28.63
N ILE A 805 -7.99 54.77 29.09
CA ILE A 805 -7.43 54.76 30.45
C ILE A 805 -6.62 56.04 30.72
N ALA A 806 -5.83 56.50 29.76
CA ALA A 806 -5.06 57.74 29.89
C ALA A 806 -5.97 58.98 29.97
N ARG A 807 -6.98 59.09 29.10
CA ARG A 807 -7.98 60.18 29.12
C ARG A 807 -8.88 60.14 30.35
N LYS A 808 -9.22 58.94 30.85
CA LYS A 808 -9.96 58.76 32.10
C LYS A 808 -9.12 59.22 33.29
N LYS A 809 -7.81 58.92 33.31
CA LYS A 809 -6.85 59.48 34.30
C LYS A 809 -6.71 61.00 34.23
N GLU A 810 -6.91 61.61 33.06
CA GLU A 810 -6.79 63.05 32.86
C GLU A 810 -8.06 63.80 33.26
N MET A 811 -9.25 63.29 32.93
CA MET A 811 -10.53 63.88 33.37
C MET A 811 -10.83 63.65 34.86
N GLU A 812 -10.38 62.53 35.44
CA GLU A 812 -10.48 62.29 36.88
C GLU A 812 -9.59 63.27 37.66
N LYS A 813 -8.38 63.59 37.14
CA LYS A 813 -7.44 64.55 37.76
C LYS A 813 -8.04 65.93 37.94
N THR A 814 -8.77 66.43 36.94
CA THR A 814 -9.31 67.80 36.94
C THR A 814 -10.53 67.95 37.86
N ARG A 815 -11.38 66.92 37.98
CA ARG A 815 -12.55 66.93 38.86
C ARG A 815 -12.20 66.60 40.33
N ILE A 816 -11.14 65.80 40.53
CA ILE A 816 -10.57 65.53 41.86
C ILE A 816 -9.91 66.80 42.42
N GLN A 817 -9.14 67.58 41.64
CA GLN A 817 -8.43 68.76 42.16
C GLN A 817 -9.28 69.84 42.84
N GLN A 818 -10.54 70.03 42.45
CA GLN A 818 -11.44 71.02 43.06
C GLN A 818 -12.13 70.53 44.34
N LEU A 819 -12.49 69.24 44.43
CA LEU A 819 -13.09 68.66 45.65
C LEU A 819 -12.01 68.22 46.67
N VAL A 820 -10.79 67.97 46.20
CA VAL A 820 -9.63 67.64 47.01
C VAL A 820 -9.09 68.82 47.79
N ALA A 821 -9.25 70.08 47.35
CA ALA A 821 -8.66 71.23 48.07
C ALA A 821 -9.29 71.49 49.46
N ASP A 822 -10.60 71.35 49.61
CA ASP A 822 -11.30 71.59 50.88
C ASP A 822 -11.32 70.35 51.80
N ASP A 823 -11.38 69.13 51.25
CA ASP A 823 -11.18 67.89 52.01
C ASP A 823 -9.69 67.69 52.37
N TYR A 824 -8.74 68.12 51.52
CA TYR A 824 -7.31 68.13 51.85
C TYR A 824 -7.07 68.97 53.08
N LYS A 825 -7.68 70.12 53.34
CA LYS A 825 -7.25 70.91 54.52
C LYS A 825 -7.50 70.19 55.86
N ASN A 826 -8.63 69.51 56.00
CA ASN A 826 -9.00 68.77 57.21
C ASN A 826 -8.44 67.33 57.23
N ARG A 827 -8.37 66.65 56.08
CA ARG A 827 -7.63 65.39 55.96
C ARG A 827 -6.13 65.57 56.06
N TYR A 828 -5.54 66.66 55.59
CA TYR A 828 -4.09 66.91 55.64
C TYR A 828 -3.62 67.08 57.07
N GLU A 829 -4.37 67.69 57.98
CA GLU A 829 -4.00 67.69 59.41
C GLU A 829 -4.11 66.29 60.04
N LEU A 830 -5.18 65.54 59.75
CA LEU A 830 -5.35 64.16 60.23
C LEU A 830 -4.37 63.18 59.56
N GLU A 831 -3.99 63.39 58.29
CA GLU A 831 -2.97 62.68 57.52
C GLU A 831 -1.57 63.13 57.93
N GLN A 832 -1.32 64.37 58.35
CA GLN A 832 -0.02 64.77 58.89
C GLN A 832 0.23 64.04 60.21
N ILE A 833 -0.78 63.95 61.08
CA ILE A 833 -0.70 63.20 62.35
C ILE A 833 -0.70 61.68 62.08
N SER A 834 -1.61 61.18 61.24
CA SER A 834 -1.66 59.76 60.85
C SER A 834 -0.39 59.33 60.12
N ASN A 835 0.14 60.09 59.15
CA ASN A 835 1.42 59.81 58.48
C ASN A 835 2.60 59.96 59.42
N TYR A 836 2.59 60.90 60.37
CA TYR A 836 3.64 60.99 61.38
C TYR A 836 3.68 59.71 62.23
N PHE A 837 2.57 59.34 62.86
CA PHE A 837 2.50 58.12 63.68
C PHE A 837 2.67 56.86 62.82
N SER A 838 2.08 56.78 61.63
CA SER A 838 2.25 55.67 60.69
C SER A 838 3.71 55.57 60.20
N SER A 839 4.41 56.68 59.95
CA SER A 839 5.85 56.70 59.63
C SER A 839 6.72 56.26 60.81
N SER A 840 6.36 56.66 62.04
CA SER A 840 7.04 56.20 63.27
C SER A 840 6.85 54.70 63.52
N LEU A 841 5.66 54.19 63.17
CA LEU A 841 5.32 52.77 63.21
C LEU A 841 5.88 51.98 62.01
N THR A 842 6.27 52.67 60.93
CA THR A 842 6.84 52.07 59.72
C THR A 842 8.26 51.60 60.02
N GLY A 843 8.49 50.28 59.91
CA GLY A 843 9.79 49.66 60.19
C GLY A 843 9.93 49.04 61.58
N LYS A 844 8.97 49.28 62.50
CA LYS A 844 8.92 48.59 63.80
C LYS A 844 8.44 47.14 63.60
N LYS A 845 9.15 46.17 64.19
CA LYS A 845 8.98 44.73 63.92
C LYS A 845 8.43 43.92 65.11
N ASN A 846 8.28 44.52 66.29
CA ASN A 846 7.73 43.88 67.47
C ASN A 846 6.63 44.77 68.11
N ALA A 847 5.79 44.17 68.94
CA ALA A 847 4.64 44.83 69.54
C ALA A 847 5.04 45.84 70.63
N ASP A 848 6.05 45.54 71.44
CA ASP A 848 6.44 46.41 72.56
C ASP A 848 7.06 47.73 72.07
N ASP A 849 7.89 47.70 71.03
CA ASP A 849 8.46 48.91 70.43
C ASP A 849 7.39 49.80 69.79
N VAL A 850 6.29 49.22 69.30
CA VAL A 850 5.15 49.96 68.76
C VAL A 850 4.42 50.72 69.87
N LEU A 851 4.18 50.07 71.01
CA LEU A 851 3.41 50.67 72.11
C LEU A 851 4.20 51.77 72.84
N TRP A 852 5.48 51.55 73.10
CA TRP A 852 6.35 52.53 73.77
C TRP A 852 6.58 53.78 72.91
N ASP A 853 6.78 53.61 71.61
CA ASP A 853 7.01 54.71 70.68
C ASP A 853 5.77 55.60 70.54
N VAL A 854 4.57 55.00 70.52
CA VAL A 854 3.31 55.77 70.47
C VAL A 854 3.06 56.51 71.79
N ALA A 855 3.19 55.87 72.95
CA ALA A 855 2.99 56.51 74.24
C ALA A 855 3.93 57.73 74.42
N GLY A 856 5.20 57.60 74.04
CA GLY A 856 6.18 58.70 74.11
C GLY A 856 5.88 59.86 73.16
N HIS A 857 5.43 59.57 71.93
CA HIS A 857 5.09 60.60 70.95
C HIS A 857 3.78 61.34 71.26
N LEU A 858 2.79 60.67 71.88
CA LEU A 858 1.56 61.31 72.35
C LEU A 858 1.87 62.38 73.41
N ILE A 859 2.72 62.07 74.39
CA ILE A 859 3.17 63.05 75.40
C ILE A 859 4.00 64.17 74.77
N GLY A 860 5.05 63.82 74.01
CA GLY A 860 6.01 64.80 73.52
C GLY A 860 5.46 65.77 72.46
N ARG A 861 4.54 65.34 71.61
CA ARG A 861 4.06 66.12 70.46
C ARG A 861 2.63 66.64 70.62
N MET A 862 1.75 65.92 71.30
CA MET A 862 0.39 66.39 71.63
C MET A 862 0.35 67.16 72.96
N LYS A 863 1.48 67.23 73.69
CA LYS A 863 1.63 67.88 74.99
C LYS A 863 0.71 67.31 76.08
N TYR A 864 0.32 66.04 75.96
CA TYR A 864 -0.43 65.36 77.02
C TYR A 864 0.48 65.13 78.23
N VAL A 865 -0.10 65.00 79.42
CA VAL A 865 0.65 65.00 80.68
C VAL A 865 0.89 63.59 81.19
N ASP A 866 -0.08 62.68 81.00
CA ASP A 866 0.06 61.26 81.33
C ASP A 866 -0.60 60.39 80.25
N CYS A 867 0.05 59.30 79.85
CA CYS A 867 -0.44 58.38 78.80
C CYS A 867 -0.04 56.94 79.10
N MET A 868 -1.05 56.08 79.22
CA MET A 868 -0.91 54.69 79.60
C MET A 868 -1.58 53.81 78.54
N ILE A 869 -0.90 52.74 78.12
CA ILE A 869 -1.43 51.78 77.14
C ILE A 869 -1.47 50.38 77.73
N TYR A 870 -2.66 49.77 77.69
CA TYR A 870 -2.94 48.44 78.24
C TYR A 870 -3.28 47.47 77.11
N LEU A 871 -2.78 46.23 77.17
CA LEU A 871 -3.19 45.14 76.30
C LEU A 871 -3.71 43.95 77.12
N TRP A 872 -4.48 43.06 76.48
CA TRP A 872 -4.84 41.79 77.10
C TRP A 872 -3.62 40.94 77.48
N ASN A 873 -3.76 40.18 78.57
CA ASN A 873 -2.89 39.04 78.84
C ASN A 873 -3.21 37.86 77.91
N ASP A 874 -2.32 36.87 77.85
CA ASP A 874 -2.46 35.73 76.92
C ASP A 874 -3.77 34.93 77.11
N THR A 875 -4.32 34.93 78.32
CA THR A 875 -5.60 34.27 78.65
C THR A 875 -6.83 35.18 78.52
N LYS A 876 -6.67 36.46 78.17
CA LYS A 876 -7.73 37.48 78.02
C LYS A 876 -8.66 37.66 79.22
N THR A 877 -8.11 37.61 80.43
CA THR A 877 -8.87 37.73 81.70
C THR A 877 -8.71 39.08 82.39
N LYS A 878 -7.59 39.78 82.14
CA LYS A 878 -7.29 41.12 82.66
C LYS A 878 -6.46 41.91 81.67
N MET A 879 -6.55 43.23 81.71
CA MET A 879 -5.66 44.09 80.92
C MET A 879 -4.44 44.47 81.75
N ILE A 880 -3.27 44.25 81.13
CA ILE A 880 -1.97 44.51 81.72
C ILE A 880 -1.40 45.75 81.04
N GLN A 881 -0.87 46.66 81.85
CA GLN A 881 -0.16 47.84 81.36
C GLN A 881 1.10 47.42 80.58
N LYS A 882 1.21 47.83 79.31
CA LYS A 882 2.33 47.48 78.42
C LYS A 882 3.26 48.66 78.14
N ALA A 883 2.75 49.88 78.15
CA ALA A 883 3.56 51.10 78.02
C ALA A 883 2.97 52.23 78.88
N ALA A 884 3.84 53.10 79.39
CA ALA A 884 3.48 54.20 80.27
C ALA A 884 4.47 55.35 80.13
N TYR A 885 3.99 56.56 79.85
CA TYR A 885 4.84 57.74 79.68
C TYR A 885 4.22 58.94 80.41
N GLY A 886 4.92 59.43 81.44
CA GLY A 886 4.44 60.44 82.38
C GLY A 886 5.37 60.52 83.62
N PRO A 887 5.03 61.29 84.68
CA PRO A 887 5.87 61.47 85.86
C PRO A 887 6.27 60.16 86.58
N LYS A 888 5.57 59.06 86.30
CA LYS A 888 5.78 57.73 86.88
C LYS A 888 6.51 56.71 85.97
N GLY A 889 6.94 57.06 84.75
CA GLY A 889 7.36 56.06 83.75
C GLY A 889 8.74 56.28 83.10
N LYS A 890 9.82 55.87 83.78
CA LYS A 890 11.03 55.34 83.11
C LYS A 890 11.01 53.82 83.24
N PRO A 891 11.49 53.04 82.24
CA PRO A 891 11.32 51.59 82.17
C PRO A 891 11.79 50.82 83.42
N GLU A 892 12.75 51.39 84.16
CA GLU A 892 13.38 50.78 85.34
C GLU A 892 12.51 50.79 86.62
N TYR A 893 11.36 51.50 86.66
CA TYR A 893 10.49 51.63 87.85
C TYR A 893 9.16 50.85 87.77
N ILE A 894 8.87 50.12 86.68
CA ILE A 894 7.59 49.39 86.49
C ILE A 894 7.55 48.05 87.25
N SER A 895 8.64 47.61 87.87
CA SER A 895 8.76 46.26 88.43
C SER A 895 8.38 46.09 89.91
N SER A 896 7.63 47.00 90.56
CA SER A 896 7.21 46.76 91.95
C SER A 896 5.75 47.04 92.31
N GLN A 897 4.92 47.62 91.44
CA GLN A 897 3.45 47.62 91.58
C GLN A 897 2.79 47.67 90.18
N VAL A 898 2.41 46.52 89.63
CA VAL A 898 1.69 46.43 88.34
C VAL A 898 0.19 46.61 88.60
N PHE A 899 -0.40 47.66 88.06
CA PHE A 899 -1.85 47.87 88.10
C PHE A 899 -2.51 47.09 86.97
N ASP A 900 -3.09 45.94 87.31
CA ASP A 900 -3.98 45.23 86.41
C ASP A 900 -5.39 45.81 86.50
N VAL A 901 -6.05 45.98 85.36
CA VAL A 901 -7.41 46.48 85.28
C VAL A 901 -8.35 45.34 84.87
N LEU A 902 -9.38 45.12 85.70
CA LEU A 902 -10.47 44.19 85.41
C LEU A 902 -11.61 44.92 84.67
N PRO A 903 -12.39 44.23 83.81
CA PRO A 903 -13.57 44.81 83.18
C PRO A 903 -14.51 45.47 84.20
N GLY A 904 -15.03 46.67 83.88
CA GLY A 904 -15.97 47.43 84.71
C GLY A 904 -15.34 48.25 85.84
N GLN A 905 -14.04 48.07 86.11
CA GLN A 905 -13.32 48.78 87.17
C GLN A 905 -12.67 50.09 86.67
N GLY A 906 -13.14 51.23 87.17
CA GLY A 906 -12.63 52.56 86.77
C GLY A 906 -13.01 52.96 85.34
N VAL A 907 -12.48 54.09 84.85
CA VAL A 907 -12.78 54.62 83.50
C VAL A 907 -12.26 53.69 82.41
N VAL A 908 -11.03 53.18 82.54
CA VAL A 908 -10.45 52.15 81.65
C VAL A 908 -11.32 50.89 81.62
N GLY A 909 -11.71 50.34 82.78
CA GLY A 909 -12.56 49.14 82.84
C GLY A 909 -13.95 49.35 82.24
N HIS A 910 -14.51 50.57 82.34
CA HIS A 910 -15.76 50.90 81.66
C HIS A 910 -15.61 50.92 80.13
N VAL A 911 -14.49 51.44 79.61
CA VAL A 911 -14.18 51.39 78.17
C VAL A 911 -13.92 49.95 77.71
N MET A 912 -13.37 49.07 78.58
CA MET A 912 -13.22 47.63 78.28
C MET A 912 -14.57 46.96 78.01
N GLU A 913 -15.60 47.28 78.82
CA GLU A 913 -16.93 46.68 78.70
C GLU A 913 -17.74 47.28 77.56
N THR A 914 -17.76 48.62 77.49
CA THR A 914 -18.60 49.33 76.53
C THR A 914 -18.00 49.41 75.13
N ARG A 915 -16.66 49.33 75.03
CA ARG A 915 -15.89 49.49 73.79
C ARG A 915 -16.14 50.82 73.07
N GLN A 916 -16.61 51.82 73.79
CA GLN A 916 -16.82 53.17 73.27
C GLN A 916 -15.79 54.12 73.89
N PRO A 917 -15.25 55.08 73.12
CA PRO A 917 -14.37 56.09 73.68
C PRO A 917 -15.14 56.96 74.68
N VAL A 918 -14.48 57.33 75.76
CA VAL A 918 -15.06 58.16 76.82
C VAL A 918 -14.23 59.42 76.95
N LEU A 919 -14.91 60.56 76.94
CA LEU A 919 -14.32 61.87 77.20
C LEU A 919 -14.93 62.44 78.47
N ILE A 920 -14.09 62.68 79.46
CA ILE A 920 -14.46 63.27 80.74
C ILE A 920 -13.85 64.66 80.79
N LYS A 921 -14.71 65.66 80.70
CA LYS A 921 -14.31 67.07 80.76
C LYS A 921 -13.96 67.52 82.18
N ASP A 922 -14.60 66.97 83.22
CA ASP A 922 -14.24 67.24 84.63
C ASP A 922 -14.40 65.97 85.49
N THR A 923 -13.29 65.31 85.80
CA THR A 923 -13.25 64.02 86.52
C THR A 923 -13.74 64.11 87.98
N ARG A 924 -13.75 65.29 88.63
CA ARG A 924 -14.36 65.47 89.97
C ARG A 924 -15.84 65.13 89.99
N LYS A 925 -16.49 65.21 88.84
CA LYS A 925 -17.92 64.99 88.66
C LYS A 925 -18.25 63.59 88.17
N ASP A 926 -17.24 62.77 87.86
CA ASP A 926 -17.45 61.41 87.39
C ASP A 926 -17.15 60.41 88.52
N SER A 927 -18.18 59.68 88.95
CA SER A 927 -18.06 58.72 90.06
C SER A 927 -17.19 57.50 89.74
N ARG A 928 -16.85 57.27 88.47
CA ARG A 928 -15.99 56.16 88.02
C ARG A 928 -14.51 56.50 88.11
N TYR A 929 -14.16 57.78 88.24
CA TYR A 929 -12.77 58.22 88.37
C TYR A 929 -12.19 57.73 89.70
N ARG A 930 -11.03 57.08 89.64
CA ARG A 930 -10.32 56.61 90.85
C ARG A 930 -9.11 57.49 91.10
N VAL A 931 -9.11 58.21 92.22
CA VAL A 931 -8.00 59.08 92.62
C VAL A 931 -6.89 58.22 93.23
N ASP A 932 -5.80 58.01 92.51
CA ASP A 932 -4.65 57.21 92.98
C ASP A 932 -3.73 58.03 93.92
N GLU A 933 -3.12 59.14 93.46
CA GLU A 933 -2.19 59.93 94.30
C GLU A 933 -2.20 61.45 94.05
N ALA A 934 -2.66 61.93 92.88
CA ALA A 934 -2.84 63.35 92.58
C ALA A 934 -4.04 63.56 91.65
N PHE A 935 -4.82 64.62 91.89
CA PHE A 935 -6.07 64.85 91.15
C PHE A 935 -5.79 65.32 89.71
N ARG A 936 -6.33 64.62 88.70
CA ARG A 936 -6.35 65.04 87.27
C ARG A 936 -7.75 65.43 86.91
N LEU A 937 -7.93 66.55 86.20
CA LEU A 937 -9.24 67.16 86.01
C LEU A 937 -9.90 66.79 84.68
N SER A 938 -9.18 66.30 83.68
CA SER A 938 -9.78 65.82 82.43
C SER A 938 -9.11 64.54 81.96
N GLU A 939 -9.90 63.62 81.43
CA GLU A 939 -9.44 62.29 81.00
C GLU A 939 -10.10 61.92 79.68
N VAL A 940 -9.33 61.33 78.78
CA VAL A 940 -9.82 60.75 77.53
C VAL A 940 -9.29 59.33 77.41
N CYS A 941 -10.21 58.38 77.27
CA CYS A 941 -9.90 56.96 77.23
C CYS A 941 -10.50 56.36 75.96
N VAL A 942 -9.66 55.75 75.12
CA VAL A 942 -10.08 55.21 73.80
C VAL A 942 -9.71 53.73 73.64
N PRO A 943 -10.61 52.90 73.08
CA PRO A 943 -10.32 51.49 72.89
C PRO A 943 -9.48 51.23 71.62
N ILE A 944 -8.52 50.31 71.72
CA ILE A 944 -7.75 49.77 70.59
C ILE A 944 -8.51 48.54 70.08
N ILE A 945 -9.21 48.68 68.96
CA ILE A 945 -10.09 47.64 68.41
C ILE A 945 -9.67 47.29 66.99
N HIS A 946 -9.65 46.00 66.66
CA HIS A 946 -9.52 45.50 65.30
C HIS A 946 -10.60 44.46 65.01
N ASN A 947 -11.39 44.61 63.93
CA ASN A 947 -12.47 43.69 63.56
C ASN A 947 -13.42 43.30 64.72
N ASN A 948 -13.90 44.29 65.47
CA ASN A 948 -14.75 44.11 66.65
C ASN A 948 -14.10 43.35 67.84
N GLU A 949 -12.80 43.05 67.77
CA GLU A 949 -12.00 42.51 68.86
C GLU A 949 -11.29 43.66 69.59
N LEU A 950 -11.54 43.80 70.90
CA LEU A 950 -10.80 44.72 71.74
C LEU A 950 -9.40 44.15 72.00
N LEU A 951 -8.36 44.80 71.51
CA LEU A 951 -6.96 44.39 71.68
C LEU A 951 -6.32 45.05 72.91
N GLY A 952 -6.74 46.28 73.23
CA GLY A 952 -6.18 47.08 74.32
C GLY A 952 -6.89 48.42 74.49
N ILE A 953 -6.35 49.30 75.34
CA ILE A 953 -6.89 50.63 75.63
C ILE A 953 -5.76 51.64 75.75
N ILE A 954 -5.98 52.85 75.21
CA ILE A 954 -5.15 54.03 75.44
C ILE A 954 -5.89 54.93 76.40
N ASP A 955 -5.22 55.26 77.50
CA ASP A 955 -5.74 56.13 78.54
C ASP A 955 -4.84 57.37 78.67
N SER A 956 -5.43 58.55 78.72
CA SER A 956 -4.68 59.81 78.79
C SER A 956 -5.36 60.86 79.62
N GLU A 957 -4.58 61.51 80.49
CA GLU A 957 -5.08 62.42 81.51
C GLU A 957 -4.39 63.80 81.44
N HIS A 958 -5.13 64.83 81.87
CA HIS A 958 -4.64 66.20 81.98
C HIS A 958 -5.06 66.85 83.30
N HIS A 959 -4.24 67.79 83.80
CA HIS A 959 -4.48 68.46 85.08
C HIS A 959 -5.50 69.60 84.99
N GLU A 960 -5.88 70.05 83.78
CA GLU A 960 -6.91 71.08 83.54
C GLU A 960 -8.25 70.46 83.14
N ALA A 961 -9.36 71.05 83.60
CA ALA A 961 -10.71 70.64 83.20
C ALA A 961 -11.07 71.17 81.80
N ASP A 962 -11.91 70.43 81.07
CA ASP A 962 -12.39 70.68 79.70
C ASP A 962 -11.27 70.77 78.65
N TYR A 963 -10.12 70.16 78.95
CA TYR A 963 -8.96 70.21 78.07
C TYR A 963 -9.16 69.38 76.79
N PHE A 964 -9.64 68.14 76.93
CA PHE A 964 -9.87 67.27 75.78
C PHE A 964 -11.23 67.57 75.12
N THR A 965 -11.25 67.53 73.78
CA THR A 965 -12.41 67.81 72.94
C THR A 965 -12.78 66.60 72.05
N GLU A 966 -13.90 66.66 71.32
CA GLU A 966 -14.23 65.62 70.34
C GLU A 966 -13.20 65.47 69.22
N ARG A 967 -12.41 66.52 68.95
CA ARG A 967 -11.27 66.46 68.04
C ARG A 967 -10.21 65.47 68.55
N ASP A 968 -9.94 65.48 69.85
CA ASP A 968 -8.93 64.64 70.48
C ASP A 968 -9.38 63.19 70.56
N ILE A 969 -10.68 62.93 70.75
CA ILE A 969 -11.26 61.59 70.60
C ILE A 969 -11.00 61.07 69.19
N LYS A 970 -11.27 61.87 68.14
CA LYS A 970 -11.08 61.45 66.75
C LYS A 970 -9.60 61.17 66.44
N ILE A 971 -8.68 61.99 66.96
CA ILE A 971 -7.23 61.79 66.78
C ILE A 971 -6.78 60.52 67.50
N LEU A 972 -7.12 60.36 68.79
CA LEU A 972 -6.72 59.20 69.58
C LEU A 972 -7.36 57.90 69.08
N THR A 973 -8.61 57.93 68.61
CA THR A 973 -9.26 56.77 67.99
C THR A 973 -8.58 56.39 66.67
N THR A 974 -8.12 57.39 65.89
CA THR A 974 -7.34 57.15 64.67
C THR A 974 -6.01 56.48 65.01
N ILE A 975 -5.30 56.98 66.02
CA ILE A 975 -4.04 56.40 66.49
C ILE A 975 -4.26 54.98 67.05
N ALA A 976 -5.30 54.76 67.84
CA ALA A 976 -5.67 53.45 68.36
C ALA A 976 -5.96 52.45 67.22
N THR A 977 -6.63 52.89 66.15
CA THR A 977 -6.88 52.07 64.95
C THR A 977 -5.59 51.74 64.20
N LEU A 978 -4.66 52.70 64.08
CA LEU A 978 -3.35 52.47 63.46
C LEU A 978 -2.51 51.46 64.24
N ILE A 979 -2.50 51.56 65.57
CA ILE A 979 -1.84 50.57 66.44
C ILE A 979 -2.50 49.21 66.29
N ALA A 980 -3.83 49.13 66.34
CA ALA A 980 -4.59 47.89 66.19
C ALA A 980 -4.28 47.18 64.86
N ASN A 981 -4.29 47.95 63.76
CA ASN A 981 -3.95 47.45 62.43
C ASN A 981 -2.48 47.02 62.36
N LYS A 982 -1.54 47.78 62.95
CA LYS A 982 -0.13 47.42 62.90
C LYS A 982 0.18 46.16 63.72
N LEU A 983 -0.42 46.01 64.90
CA LEU A 983 -0.29 44.80 65.71
C LEU A 983 -0.84 43.57 64.98
N LYS A 984 -1.98 43.68 64.31
CA LYS A 984 -2.58 42.57 63.56
C LYS A 984 -1.95 42.33 62.19
N GLN A 985 -1.40 43.37 61.56
CA GLN A 985 -0.53 43.27 60.40
C GLN A 985 0.76 42.51 60.76
N LEU A 986 1.43 42.83 61.87
CA LEU A 986 2.62 42.11 62.30
C LEU A 986 2.34 40.61 62.59
N GLU A 987 1.14 40.29 63.09
CA GLU A 987 0.69 38.91 63.30
C GLU A 987 0.33 38.18 61.99
N SER A 988 -0.33 38.87 61.05
CA SER A 988 -0.76 38.30 59.77
C SER A 988 0.37 38.22 58.73
N GLU A 989 1.27 39.19 58.66
CA GLU A 989 2.48 39.16 57.82
C GLU A 989 3.38 37.99 58.19
N LYS A 990 3.58 37.76 59.50
CA LYS A 990 4.34 36.60 60.00
C LYS A 990 3.70 35.26 59.62
N THR A 991 2.38 35.22 59.44
CA THR A 991 1.63 34.02 59.07
C THR A 991 1.51 33.84 57.54
N LEU A 992 1.43 34.95 56.78
CA LEU A 992 1.21 34.98 55.34
C LEU A 992 2.51 34.80 54.54
N GLU A 993 3.64 35.34 55.01
CA GLU A 993 4.94 35.12 54.36
C GLU A 993 5.34 33.64 54.36
N VAL A 994 5.03 32.92 55.44
CA VAL A 994 5.30 31.48 55.55
C VAL A 994 4.43 30.72 54.53
N LYS A 995 3.13 31.01 54.46
CA LYS A 995 2.19 30.29 53.59
C LYS A 995 2.34 30.61 52.09
N GLN A 996 2.66 31.85 51.72
CA GLN A 996 2.80 32.24 50.30
C GLN A 996 4.08 31.71 49.67
N ARG A 997 5.18 31.61 50.43
CA ARG A 997 6.42 31.00 49.92
C ARG A 997 6.27 29.50 49.71
N GLU A 998 5.52 28.80 50.57
CA GLU A 998 5.25 27.37 50.37
C GLU A 998 4.36 27.11 49.14
N LEU A 999 3.25 27.82 48.98
CA LEU A 999 2.27 27.54 47.92
C LEU A 999 2.78 27.82 46.49
N ALA A 1000 3.56 28.89 46.31
CA ALA A 1000 4.09 29.24 44.99
C ALA A 1000 5.17 28.25 44.53
N SER A 1001 6.08 27.87 45.43
CA SER A 1001 7.14 26.89 45.12
C SER A 1001 6.58 25.50 44.84
N ILE A 1002 5.50 25.08 45.51
CA ILE A 1002 4.92 23.75 45.33
C ILE A 1002 4.17 23.63 43.99
N ASN A 1003 3.43 24.66 43.57
CA ASN A 1003 2.65 24.61 42.33
C ASN A 1003 3.52 24.65 41.07
N GLU A 1004 4.61 25.42 41.08
CA GLU A 1004 5.55 25.47 39.96
C GLU A 1004 6.29 24.13 39.81
N GLN A 1005 6.75 23.55 40.92
CA GLN A 1005 7.39 22.23 40.94
C GLN A 1005 6.42 21.10 40.54
N LEU A 1006 5.13 21.18 40.91
CA LEU A 1006 4.13 20.15 40.58
C LEU A 1006 3.78 20.13 39.08
N ALA A 1007 3.71 21.30 38.44
CA ALA A 1007 3.41 21.41 37.02
C ALA A 1007 4.58 20.92 36.15
N GLU A 1008 5.80 21.32 36.52
CA GLU A 1008 7.02 20.91 35.81
C GLU A 1008 7.32 19.41 36.01
N ALA A 1009 7.09 18.88 37.22
CA ALA A 1009 7.24 17.45 37.51
C ALA A 1009 6.20 16.57 36.80
N LYS A 1010 4.94 17.00 36.68
CA LYS A 1010 3.89 16.24 35.95
C LYS A 1010 4.18 16.14 34.46
N LEU A 1011 4.62 17.24 33.84
CA LEU A 1011 4.93 17.26 32.40
C LEU A 1011 6.20 16.43 32.11
N SER A 1012 7.22 16.54 32.96
CA SER A 1012 8.45 15.78 32.84
C SER A 1012 8.26 14.28 33.14
N ALA A 1013 7.36 13.89 34.05
CA ALA A 1013 7.08 12.48 34.37
C ALA A 1013 6.38 11.73 33.22
N LEU A 1014 5.45 12.39 32.51
CA LEU A 1014 4.76 11.81 31.35
C LEU A 1014 5.70 11.64 30.13
N GLN A 1015 6.62 12.60 29.92
CA GLN A 1015 7.59 12.53 28.82
C GLN A 1015 8.75 11.56 29.10
N ALA A 1016 9.09 11.31 30.37
CA ALA A 1016 10.18 10.43 30.76
C ALA A 1016 9.81 8.93 30.81
N GLN A 1017 8.52 8.56 30.77
CA GLN A 1017 8.09 7.16 30.99
C GLN A 1017 8.09 6.26 29.74
N MET A 1018 8.21 6.79 28.52
CA MET A 1018 8.50 5.96 27.34
C MET A 1018 9.96 6.15 26.96
N ASN A 1019 10.83 5.24 27.39
CA ASN A 1019 12.26 5.29 27.08
C ASN A 1019 12.45 5.17 25.55
N PRO A 1020 12.81 6.26 24.83
CA PRO A 1020 12.93 6.22 23.37
C PRO A 1020 14.01 5.25 22.91
N HIS A 1021 15.02 5.03 23.76
CA HIS A 1021 16.09 4.07 23.54
C HIS A 1021 15.59 2.63 23.59
N PHE A 1022 14.68 2.28 24.51
CA PHE A 1022 14.09 0.93 24.58
C PHE A 1022 13.27 0.59 23.33
N VAL A 1023 12.40 1.53 22.90
CA VAL A 1023 11.59 1.37 21.67
C VAL A 1023 12.46 1.22 20.44
N PHE A 1024 13.51 2.04 20.31
CA PHE A 1024 14.43 1.97 19.18
C PHE A 1024 15.23 0.66 19.15
N ASN A 1025 15.66 0.17 20.32
CA ASN A 1025 16.37 -1.11 20.43
C ASN A 1025 15.48 -2.30 20.10
N ALA A 1026 14.22 -2.31 20.59
CA ALA A 1026 13.25 -3.35 20.26
C ALA A 1026 13.00 -3.45 18.74
N LEU A 1027 12.83 -2.30 18.07
CA LEU A 1027 12.63 -2.26 16.61
C LEU A 1027 13.86 -2.73 15.82
N ASN A 1028 15.07 -2.39 16.28
CA ASN A 1028 16.30 -2.86 15.64
C ASN A 1028 16.54 -4.35 15.83
N SER A 1029 16.19 -4.91 17.00
CA SER A 1029 16.26 -6.35 17.24
C SER A 1029 15.29 -7.12 16.34
N ILE A 1030 14.05 -6.64 16.19
CA ILE A 1030 13.08 -7.20 15.23
C ILE A 1030 13.63 -7.15 13.80
N LYS A 1031 14.19 -5.99 13.40
CA LYS A 1031 14.79 -5.82 12.08
C LYS A 1031 15.94 -6.80 11.84
N ARG A 1032 16.81 -7.03 12.83
CA ARG A 1032 17.92 -7.98 12.72
C ARG A 1032 17.42 -9.43 12.58
N MET A 1033 16.47 -9.85 13.43
CA MET A 1033 15.89 -11.20 13.37
C MET A 1033 15.22 -11.51 12.02
N ILE A 1034 14.55 -10.53 11.40
CA ILE A 1034 13.98 -10.66 10.05
C ILE A 1034 15.08 -10.79 8.98
N LEU A 1035 16.17 -10.04 9.10
CA LEU A 1035 17.30 -10.10 8.17
C LEU A 1035 18.08 -11.42 8.28
N ASP A 1036 18.16 -11.99 9.48
CA ASP A 1036 18.82 -13.27 9.75
C ASP A 1036 17.93 -14.49 9.41
N GLY A 1037 16.68 -14.26 8.99
CA GLY A 1037 15.74 -15.28 8.54
C GLY A 1037 14.93 -15.99 9.64
N ASP A 1038 15.05 -15.56 10.90
CA ASP A 1038 14.31 -16.11 12.05
C ASP A 1038 12.97 -15.38 12.24
N ASN A 1039 12.06 -15.61 11.28
CA ASN A 1039 10.76 -14.95 11.24
C ASN A 1039 9.85 -15.33 12.43
N ASP A 1040 10.00 -16.54 12.97
CA ASP A 1040 9.19 -17.00 14.10
C ASP A 1040 9.58 -16.30 15.40
N THR A 1041 10.87 -16.14 15.67
CA THR A 1041 11.33 -15.37 16.83
C THR A 1041 11.01 -13.88 16.68
N ALA A 1042 11.13 -13.31 15.48
CA ALA A 1042 10.74 -11.93 15.20
C ALA A 1042 9.23 -11.68 15.45
N SER A 1043 8.38 -12.61 15.02
CA SER A 1043 6.92 -12.54 15.22
C SER A 1043 6.54 -12.66 16.70
N ARG A 1044 7.16 -13.59 17.44
CA ARG A 1044 6.99 -13.73 18.90
C ARG A 1044 7.44 -12.47 19.64
N TYR A 1045 8.59 -11.91 19.27
CA TYR A 1045 9.14 -10.69 19.87
C TYR A 1045 8.22 -9.48 19.61
N LEU A 1046 7.71 -9.33 18.38
CA LEU A 1046 6.78 -8.25 18.02
C LEU A 1046 5.46 -8.34 18.79
N SER A 1047 4.91 -9.56 18.94
CA SER A 1047 3.66 -9.79 19.67
C SER A 1047 3.81 -9.44 21.16
N LYS A 1048 4.91 -9.86 21.80
CA LYS A 1048 5.21 -9.51 23.19
C LYS A 1048 5.49 -8.00 23.36
N PHE A 1049 6.11 -7.37 22.37
CA PHE A 1049 6.38 -5.93 22.37
C PHE A 1049 5.08 -5.11 22.36
N ALA A 1050 4.13 -5.48 21.49
CA ALA A 1050 2.81 -4.84 21.43
C ALA A 1050 2.02 -5.02 22.74
N LEU A 1051 2.08 -6.20 23.35
CA LEU A 1051 1.45 -6.49 24.64
C LEU A 1051 2.04 -5.61 25.75
N MET A 1052 3.36 -5.53 25.85
CA MET A 1052 4.04 -4.71 26.86
C MET A 1052 3.72 -3.22 26.73
N ILE A 1053 3.66 -2.67 25.51
CA ILE A 1053 3.30 -1.26 25.29
C ILE A 1053 1.88 -0.99 25.78
N ARG A 1054 0.94 -1.89 25.50
CA ARG A 1054 -0.44 -1.76 25.97
C ARG A 1054 -0.51 -1.78 27.50
N MET A 1055 0.14 -2.75 28.15
CA MET A 1055 0.17 -2.83 29.62
C MET A 1055 0.85 -1.60 30.25
N THR A 1056 1.91 -1.07 29.62
CA THR A 1056 2.61 0.14 30.10
C THR A 1056 1.69 1.37 30.07
N LEU A 1057 0.95 1.57 28.98
CA LEU A 1057 0.00 2.68 28.87
C LEU A 1057 -1.14 2.55 29.88
N THR A 1058 -1.69 1.34 30.05
CA THR A 1058 -2.75 1.08 31.04
C THR A 1058 -2.25 1.32 32.47
N HIS A 1059 -1.13 0.73 32.86
CA HIS A 1059 -0.57 0.87 34.22
C HIS A 1059 -0.08 2.29 34.52
N SER A 1060 0.23 3.10 33.50
CA SER A 1060 0.66 4.51 33.68
C SER A 1060 -0.47 5.45 34.13
N GLY A 1061 -1.72 5.09 33.82
CA GLY A 1061 -2.91 5.84 34.22
C GLY A 1061 -3.37 5.57 35.66
N GLU A 1062 -2.94 4.44 36.24
CA GLU A 1062 -3.37 3.95 37.54
C GLU A 1062 -2.30 4.17 38.62
N ALA A 1063 -2.72 4.56 39.84
CA ALA A 1063 -1.80 4.76 40.96
C ALA A 1063 -1.33 3.42 41.57
N PHE A 1064 -2.19 2.41 41.55
CA PHE A 1064 -1.96 1.06 42.06
C PHE A 1064 -2.47 0.03 41.03
N VAL A 1065 -1.84 -1.14 40.98
CA VAL A 1065 -2.21 -2.30 40.15
C VAL A 1065 -2.17 -3.55 41.01
N THR A 1066 -2.87 -4.62 40.62
CA THR A 1066 -2.79 -5.89 41.36
C THR A 1066 -1.39 -6.50 41.25
N LEU A 1067 -1.00 -7.30 42.24
CA LEU A 1067 0.28 -8.01 42.22
C LEU A 1067 0.34 -8.99 41.03
N THR A 1068 -0.78 -9.63 40.68
CA THR A 1068 -0.90 -10.45 39.46
C THR A 1068 -0.55 -9.67 38.20
N GLU A 1069 -1.17 -8.50 37.97
CA GLU A 1069 -0.88 -7.65 36.80
C GLU A 1069 0.58 -7.18 36.77
N ASN A 1070 1.16 -6.88 37.95
CA ASN A 1070 2.57 -6.50 38.04
C ASN A 1070 3.52 -7.65 37.70
N ILE A 1071 3.24 -8.86 38.20
CA ILE A 1071 4.03 -10.06 37.90
C ILE A 1071 3.96 -10.39 36.41
N GLU A 1072 2.77 -10.32 35.81
CA GLU A 1072 2.60 -10.53 34.36
C GLU A 1072 3.40 -9.51 33.54
N TYR A 1073 3.39 -8.25 33.98
CA TYR A 1073 4.20 -7.20 33.37
C TYR A 1073 5.70 -7.51 33.44
N LEU A 1074 6.20 -7.87 34.63
CA LEU A 1074 7.61 -8.21 34.84
C LEU A 1074 8.04 -9.45 34.07
N LYS A 1075 7.19 -10.50 34.01
CA LYS A 1075 7.44 -11.69 33.19
C LYS A 1075 7.57 -11.34 31.72
N THR A 1076 6.60 -10.57 31.19
CA THR A 1076 6.61 -10.13 29.79
C THR A 1076 7.88 -9.33 29.48
N TYR A 1077 8.27 -8.42 30.37
CA TYR A 1077 9.51 -7.64 30.24
C TYR A 1077 10.76 -8.53 30.24
N LEU A 1078 10.89 -9.45 31.20
CA LEU A 1078 12.04 -10.34 31.33
C LEU A 1078 12.19 -11.30 30.15
N GLU A 1079 11.08 -11.86 29.66
CA GLU A 1079 11.08 -12.72 28.47
C GLU A 1079 11.53 -11.96 27.22
N MET A 1080 11.11 -10.70 27.07
CA MET A 1080 11.57 -9.85 25.98
C MET A 1080 13.07 -9.56 26.04
N GLU A 1081 13.58 -9.20 27.21
CA GLU A 1081 15.01 -8.96 27.41
C GLU A 1081 15.83 -10.24 27.21
N GLN A 1082 15.32 -11.39 27.65
CA GLN A 1082 15.96 -12.70 27.45
C GLN A 1082 16.02 -13.09 25.97
N LEU A 1083 14.95 -12.86 25.21
CA LEU A 1083 14.94 -13.04 23.75
C LEU A 1083 15.90 -12.09 23.03
N ARG A 1084 16.07 -10.86 23.55
CA ARG A 1084 16.98 -9.87 22.93
C ARG A 1084 18.46 -10.22 23.12
N PHE A 1085 18.78 -11.00 24.15
CA PHE A 1085 20.15 -11.40 24.47
C PHE A 1085 20.34 -12.92 24.42
N ASP A 1086 19.63 -13.60 23.52
CA ASP A 1086 19.78 -15.02 23.20
C ASP A 1086 19.83 -15.97 24.42
N GLY A 1087 19.05 -15.66 25.48
CA GLY A 1087 19.02 -16.48 26.69
C GLY A 1087 20.22 -16.31 27.63
N SER A 1088 21.02 -15.24 27.49
CA SER A 1088 22.27 -15.02 28.23
C SER A 1088 22.12 -14.84 29.76
N PHE A 1089 20.91 -14.79 30.30
CA PHE A 1089 20.65 -14.75 31.73
C PHE A 1089 19.40 -15.57 32.10
N ALA A 1090 19.38 -16.07 33.33
CA ALA A 1090 18.25 -16.77 33.92
C ALA A 1090 17.57 -15.89 34.97
N TRP A 1091 16.26 -16.02 35.11
CA TRP A 1091 15.49 -15.26 36.09
C TRP A 1091 14.47 -16.15 36.81
N HIS A 1092 14.16 -15.80 38.05
CA HIS A 1092 13.15 -16.48 38.84
C HIS A 1092 12.34 -15.45 39.64
N ILE A 1093 11.01 -15.55 39.57
CA ILE A 1093 10.09 -14.76 40.39
C ILE A 1093 9.41 -15.71 41.38
N SER A 1094 9.57 -15.45 42.68
CA SER A 1094 8.92 -16.18 43.76
C SER A 1094 7.98 -15.26 44.54
N VAL A 1095 6.87 -15.84 45.01
CA VAL A 1095 5.86 -15.16 45.83
C VAL A 1095 5.63 -16.03 47.06
N GLY A 1096 5.63 -15.42 48.26
CA GLY A 1096 5.33 -16.13 49.50
C GLY A 1096 3.93 -16.75 49.48
N ASN A 1097 3.78 -17.96 50.03
CA ASN A 1097 2.51 -18.70 50.04
C ASN A 1097 1.37 -18.00 50.80
N ASN A 1098 1.66 -16.93 51.54
CA ASN A 1098 0.72 -16.15 52.34
C ASN A 1098 0.17 -14.91 51.62
N ILE A 1099 0.36 -14.78 50.31
CA ILE A 1099 -0.02 -13.61 49.50
C ILE A 1099 -1.09 -14.01 48.48
N GLU A 1100 -2.26 -13.38 48.55
CA GLU A 1100 -3.30 -13.48 47.51
C GLU A 1100 -3.03 -12.45 46.41
N THR A 1101 -2.47 -12.89 45.29
CA THR A 1101 -1.90 -11.99 44.27
C THR A 1101 -2.93 -11.20 43.48
N GLU A 1102 -4.17 -11.71 43.36
CA GLU A 1102 -5.25 -11.07 42.60
C GLU A 1102 -5.84 -9.86 43.35
N ASP A 1103 -5.89 -9.91 44.68
CA ASP A 1103 -6.50 -8.86 45.51
C ASP A 1103 -5.46 -7.90 46.14
N THR A 1104 -4.18 -8.27 46.11
CA THR A 1104 -3.11 -7.43 46.66
C THR A 1104 -2.76 -6.28 45.71
N LEU A 1105 -3.13 -5.05 46.07
CA LEU A 1105 -2.76 -3.84 45.32
C LEU A 1105 -1.35 -3.35 45.66
N ILE A 1106 -0.55 -3.11 44.62
CA ILE A 1106 0.82 -2.59 44.72
C ILE A 1106 1.02 -1.35 43.82
N PRO A 1107 1.96 -0.44 44.16
CA PRO A 1107 2.21 0.73 43.34
C PRO A 1107 2.62 0.40 41.89
N SER A 1108 2.00 1.07 40.92
CA SER A 1108 2.22 0.81 39.50
C SER A 1108 3.63 1.22 39.03
N LEU A 1109 4.22 0.43 38.12
CA LEU A 1109 5.49 0.73 37.41
C LEU A 1109 6.69 1.08 38.31
N MET A 1110 6.74 0.56 39.55
CA MET A 1110 7.86 0.80 40.49
C MET A 1110 9.00 -0.22 40.38
N MET A 1111 8.67 -1.49 40.15
CA MET A 1111 9.66 -2.58 40.13
C MET A 1111 10.46 -2.62 38.83
N GLN A 1112 9.83 -2.23 37.71
CA GLN A 1112 10.43 -2.32 36.39
C GLN A 1112 11.80 -1.59 36.31
N PRO A 1113 11.93 -0.29 36.64
CA PRO A 1113 13.23 0.41 36.55
C PRO A 1113 14.36 -0.27 37.34
N LEU A 1114 14.02 -0.94 38.45
CA LEU A 1114 14.98 -1.67 39.27
C LEU A 1114 15.43 -2.96 38.58
N VAL A 1115 14.49 -3.69 37.98
CA VAL A 1115 14.77 -4.87 37.14
C VAL A 1115 15.60 -4.49 35.90
N GLU A 1116 15.29 -3.38 35.23
CA GLU A 1116 16.08 -2.92 34.08
C GLU A 1116 17.54 -2.64 34.50
N ASN A 1117 17.73 -1.94 35.62
CA ASN A 1117 19.06 -1.64 36.13
C ASN A 1117 19.84 -2.91 36.52
N ALA A 1118 19.18 -3.88 37.15
CA ALA A 1118 19.79 -5.15 37.53
C ALA A 1118 20.32 -5.92 36.30
N ILE A 1119 19.57 -5.93 35.19
CA ILE A 1119 20.00 -6.56 33.94
C ILE A 1119 21.14 -5.78 33.30
N TRP A 1120 20.92 -4.49 33.01
CA TRP A 1120 21.81 -3.71 32.16
C TRP A 1120 23.10 -3.28 32.83
N HIS A 1121 23.03 -2.91 34.11
CA HIS A 1121 24.16 -2.39 34.87
C HIS A 1121 24.77 -3.41 35.83
N GLY A 1122 24.02 -4.46 36.19
CA GLY A 1122 24.50 -5.56 37.02
C GLY A 1122 24.96 -6.76 36.17
N LEU A 1123 24.02 -7.43 35.51
CA LEU A 1123 24.25 -8.73 34.88
C LEU A 1123 25.01 -8.67 33.55
N LEU A 1124 24.64 -7.79 32.63
CA LEU A 1124 25.23 -7.76 31.29
C LEU A 1124 26.74 -7.51 31.26
N PRO A 1125 27.30 -6.58 32.07
CA PRO A 1125 28.75 -6.36 32.16
C PRO A 1125 29.49 -7.53 32.82
N SER A 1126 28.80 -8.38 33.58
CA SER A 1126 29.43 -9.51 34.27
C SER A 1126 29.86 -10.60 33.30
N THR A 1127 31.00 -11.22 33.60
CA THR A 1127 31.52 -12.42 32.91
C THR A 1127 31.15 -13.72 33.63
N SER A 1128 30.54 -13.63 34.82
CA SER A 1128 30.02 -14.78 35.58
C SER A 1128 28.65 -15.23 35.08
N GLU A 1129 28.17 -16.37 35.60
CA GLU A 1129 26.80 -16.86 35.34
C GLU A 1129 25.78 -15.78 35.74
N LYS A 1130 24.82 -15.44 34.87
CA LYS A 1130 23.91 -14.31 35.06
C LYS A 1130 22.55 -14.77 35.59
N LYS A 1131 22.25 -14.43 36.85
CA LYS A 1131 21.02 -14.82 37.55
C LYS A 1131 20.34 -13.61 38.20
N LEU A 1132 19.05 -13.46 37.91
CA LEU A 1132 18.18 -12.47 38.54
C LEU A 1132 17.11 -13.18 39.39
N ARG A 1133 16.96 -12.77 40.64
CA ARG A 1133 15.88 -13.25 41.52
C ARG A 1133 14.99 -12.10 41.95
N ILE A 1134 13.69 -12.25 41.81
CA ILE A 1134 12.67 -11.32 42.31
C ILE A 1134 11.79 -12.08 43.30
N ASP A 1135 11.72 -11.61 44.54
CA ASP A 1135 11.01 -12.30 45.62
C ASP A 1135 10.03 -11.36 46.31
N PHE A 1136 8.76 -11.75 46.37
CA PHE A 1136 7.70 -11.00 47.04
C PHE A 1136 7.35 -11.66 48.37
N ARG A 1137 7.46 -10.90 49.46
CA ARG A 1137 7.18 -11.37 50.83
C ARG A 1137 6.24 -10.40 51.53
N GLN A 1138 5.23 -10.94 52.20
CA GLN A 1138 4.33 -10.16 53.04
C GLN A 1138 4.58 -10.46 54.52
N HIS A 1139 4.66 -9.40 55.32
CA HIS A 1139 4.68 -9.48 56.78
C HIS A 1139 3.66 -8.47 57.33
N GLU A 1140 2.59 -8.99 57.97
CA GLU A 1140 1.44 -8.21 58.43
C GLU A 1140 0.86 -7.30 57.33
N HIS A 1141 0.92 -5.97 57.52
CA HIS A 1141 0.38 -4.96 56.61
C HIS A 1141 1.44 -4.40 55.65
N THR A 1142 2.60 -5.06 55.55
CA THR A 1142 3.72 -4.62 54.69
C THR A 1142 4.08 -5.67 53.64
N MET A 1143 4.20 -5.23 52.39
CA MET A 1143 4.75 -6.01 51.27
C MET A 1143 6.21 -5.61 51.06
N THR A 1144 7.07 -6.59 50.85
CA THR A 1144 8.48 -6.41 50.51
C THR A 1144 8.80 -7.14 49.21
N CYS A 1145 9.30 -6.40 48.23
CA CYS A 1145 9.84 -6.93 46.98
C CYS A 1145 11.37 -6.85 47.03
N ILE A 1146 12.03 -7.98 46.82
CA ILE A 1146 13.49 -8.11 46.81
C ILE A 1146 13.92 -8.46 45.40
N ILE A 1147 14.73 -7.60 44.78
CA ILE A 1147 15.36 -7.84 43.47
C ILE A 1147 16.85 -8.03 43.71
N GLU A 1148 17.36 -9.23 43.46
CA GLU A 1148 18.77 -9.60 43.69
C GLU A 1148 19.40 -10.09 42.39
N ASP A 1149 20.49 -9.44 41.96
CA ASP A 1149 21.34 -9.88 40.87
C ASP A 1149 22.70 -10.36 41.40
N ASN A 1150 23.36 -11.24 40.65
CA ASN A 1150 24.72 -11.73 40.96
C ASN A 1150 25.80 -11.12 40.04
N GLY A 1151 25.54 -9.93 39.51
CA GLY A 1151 26.41 -9.22 38.58
C GLY A 1151 27.59 -8.54 39.26
N ILE A 1152 28.07 -7.45 38.66
CA ILE A 1152 29.31 -6.76 39.08
C ILE A 1152 29.20 -5.97 40.40
N GLY A 1153 27.99 -5.76 40.93
CA GLY A 1153 27.74 -4.93 42.12
C GLY A 1153 27.70 -3.42 41.82
N ILE A 1154 27.02 -2.66 42.68
CA ILE A 1154 26.75 -1.23 42.44
C ILE A 1154 28.00 -0.37 42.58
N SER A 1155 28.90 -0.71 43.50
CA SER A 1155 30.15 0.03 43.73
C SER A 1155 31.10 -0.07 42.55
N GLN A 1156 31.20 -1.26 41.94
CA GLN A 1156 32.01 -1.49 40.74
C GLN A 1156 31.38 -0.82 39.50
N SER A 1157 30.06 -0.93 39.35
CA SER A 1157 29.31 -0.27 38.26
C SER A 1157 29.48 1.26 38.26
N MET A 1158 29.55 1.88 39.45
CA MET A 1158 29.81 3.32 39.61
C MET A 1158 31.23 3.71 39.20
N LYS A 1159 32.24 2.90 39.57
CA LYS A 1159 33.64 3.14 39.16
C LYS A 1159 33.82 3.09 37.64
N GLU A 1160 33.19 2.13 36.96
CA GLU A 1160 33.26 2.03 35.49
C GLU A 1160 32.59 3.23 34.80
N LYS A 1161 31.53 3.78 35.38
CA LYS A 1161 30.85 4.98 34.88
C LYS A 1161 31.68 6.26 35.04
N GLU A 1162 32.54 6.36 36.06
CA GLU A 1162 33.45 7.51 36.22
C GLU A 1162 34.65 7.48 35.25
N LEU A 1163 35.16 6.28 34.92
CA LEU A 1163 36.26 6.09 33.96
C LEU A 1163 35.88 6.49 32.52
N HIS A 1164 34.64 6.22 32.10
CA HIS A 1164 34.12 6.60 30.80
C HIS A 1164 33.41 7.96 30.88
N LYS A 1165 34.15 9.09 30.73
CA LYS A 1165 33.68 10.49 30.76
C LYS A 1165 32.47 10.82 29.84
N LYS A 1166 31.28 10.36 30.18
CA LYS A 1166 29.99 10.92 29.78
C LYS A 1166 29.17 11.07 31.05
N LYS A 1167 28.96 12.31 31.52
CA LYS A 1167 28.01 12.63 32.59
C LYS A 1167 26.59 12.27 32.14
N HIS A 1168 26.20 11.00 32.26
CA HIS A 1168 24.80 10.61 32.27
C HIS A 1168 24.40 10.44 33.73
N HIS A 1169 23.67 11.43 34.26
CA HIS A 1169 22.97 11.29 35.54
C HIS A 1169 21.99 10.12 35.44
N SER A 1170 21.91 9.28 36.49
CA SER A 1170 20.98 8.16 36.58
C SER A 1170 19.53 8.68 36.77
N VAL A 1171 18.93 9.16 35.68
CA VAL A 1171 17.56 9.71 35.67
C VAL A 1171 16.52 8.71 36.20
N GLY A 1172 16.74 7.40 35.99
CA GLY A 1172 15.82 6.34 36.40
C GLY A 1172 15.64 6.19 37.92
N LEU A 1173 16.75 6.12 38.69
CA LEU A 1173 16.70 5.95 40.15
C LEU A 1173 16.21 7.23 40.87
N GLU A 1174 16.57 8.39 40.35
CA GLU A 1174 16.13 9.68 40.89
C GLU A 1174 14.62 9.87 40.73
N ASN A 1175 14.07 9.49 39.57
CA ASN A 1175 12.63 9.49 39.32
C ASN A 1175 11.88 8.50 40.22
N LEU A 1176 12.46 7.32 40.49
CA LEU A 1176 11.88 6.35 41.41
C LEU A 1176 11.84 6.89 42.85
N ARG A 1177 12.92 7.52 43.33
CA ARG A 1177 12.95 8.16 44.67
C ARG A 1177 11.93 9.29 44.80
N LYS A 1178 11.78 10.13 43.77
CA LYS A 1178 10.73 11.18 43.72
C LYS A 1178 9.32 10.57 43.79
N ARG A 1179 9.09 9.44 43.11
CA ARG A 1179 7.80 8.74 43.13
C ARG A 1179 7.49 8.11 44.49
N ILE A 1180 8.49 7.52 45.15
CA ILE A 1180 8.36 6.99 46.53
C ILE A 1180 7.91 8.10 47.49
N LYS A 1181 8.55 9.27 47.42
CA LYS A 1181 8.19 10.43 48.25
C LYS A 1181 6.72 10.84 48.05
N ILE A 1182 6.25 10.92 46.80
CA ILE A 1182 4.86 11.27 46.47
C ILE A 1182 3.88 10.22 46.98
N LEU A 1183 4.19 8.93 46.84
CA LEU A 1183 3.32 7.83 47.31
C LEU A 1183 3.18 7.81 48.84
N ASN A 1184 4.25 8.17 49.56
CA ASN A 1184 4.23 8.27 51.02
C ASN A 1184 3.42 9.48 51.49
N GLU A 1185 3.61 10.64 50.87
CA GLU A 1185 2.94 11.89 51.24
C GLU A 1185 1.43 11.87 50.91
N LYS A 1186 1.05 11.25 49.78
CA LYS A 1186 -0.33 11.32 49.26
C LYS A 1186 -1.21 10.14 49.67
N PHE A 1187 -0.63 8.96 49.84
CA PHE A 1187 -1.38 7.73 50.08
C PHE A 1187 -0.96 6.99 51.36
N GLY A 1188 -0.04 7.55 52.16
CA GLY A 1188 0.36 6.97 53.45
C GLY A 1188 1.03 5.60 53.35
N THR A 1189 1.61 5.25 52.19
CA THR A 1189 2.07 3.88 51.88
C THR A 1189 3.36 3.45 52.58
N ALA A 1190 4.04 4.34 53.32
CA ALA A 1190 5.32 4.06 54.00
C ALA A 1190 6.35 3.27 53.14
N CYS A 1191 6.40 3.57 51.85
CA CYS A 1191 7.28 2.97 50.87
C CYS A 1191 8.74 3.36 51.12
N THR A 1192 9.63 2.38 51.18
CA THR A 1192 11.08 2.53 51.41
C THR A 1192 11.86 1.72 50.38
N LEU A 1193 13.00 2.25 49.95
CA LEU A 1193 13.91 1.61 48.99
C LEU A 1193 15.31 1.54 49.59
N VAL A 1194 15.79 0.31 49.78
CA VAL A 1194 17.15 0.03 50.26
C VAL A 1194 17.91 -0.66 49.13
N ILE A 1195 19.12 -0.19 48.84
CA ILE A 1195 20.02 -0.79 47.86
C ILE A 1195 21.29 -1.19 48.60
N THR A 1196 21.65 -2.46 48.53
CA THR A 1196 22.80 -3.04 49.22
C THR A 1196 23.71 -3.72 48.20
N ASP A 1197 25.02 -3.45 48.29
CA ASP A 1197 26.03 -4.20 47.55
C ASP A 1197 26.29 -5.52 48.29
N LEU A 1198 26.18 -6.65 47.60
CA LEU A 1198 26.32 -7.96 48.25
C LEU A 1198 27.75 -8.21 48.74
N ALA A 1199 28.74 -7.50 48.17
CA ALA A 1199 30.13 -7.57 48.60
C ALA A 1199 30.33 -7.00 50.01
N ASP A 1200 29.46 -6.08 50.46
CA ASP A 1200 29.52 -5.48 51.80
C ASP A 1200 28.93 -6.43 52.87
N GLU A 1201 28.10 -7.40 52.47
CA GLU A 1201 27.51 -8.41 53.38
C GLU A 1201 28.38 -9.67 53.52
N GLN A 1202 29.05 -10.09 52.44
CA GLN A 1202 29.91 -11.28 52.41
C GLN A 1202 31.07 -11.10 51.42
N GLU A 1203 32.32 -11.32 51.88
CA GLU A 1203 33.56 -11.09 51.11
C GLU A 1203 33.69 -11.84 49.77
N ASN A 1204 32.82 -12.82 49.48
CA ASN A 1204 32.84 -13.63 48.24
C ASN A 1204 31.55 -13.54 47.41
N LYS A 1205 30.66 -12.58 47.68
CA LYS A 1205 29.39 -12.44 46.96
C LYS A 1205 29.38 -11.16 46.13
N SER A 1206 29.30 -11.29 44.81
CA SER A 1206 29.16 -10.15 43.89
C SER A 1206 27.70 -9.95 43.49
N GLY A 1207 27.29 -8.69 43.33
CA GLY A 1207 25.96 -8.33 42.83
C GLY A 1207 25.24 -7.32 43.70
N THR A 1208 24.02 -6.94 43.31
CA THR A 1208 23.24 -5.92 44.01
C THR A 1208 21.94 -6.51 44.53
N ARG A 1209 21.57 -6.19 45.77
CA ARG A 1209 20.23 -6.44 46.31
C ARG A 1209 19.48 -5.12 46.45
N VAL A 1210 18.30 -5.06 45.88
CA VAL A 1210 17.37 -3.95 46.03
C VAL A 1210 16.12 -4.44 46.75
N THR A 1211 15.79 -3.80 47.86
CA THR A 1211 14.62 -4.12 48.68
C THR A 1211 13.66 -2.92 48.67
N LEU A 1212 12.45 -3.14 48.13
CA LEU A 1212 11.36 -2.17 48.15
C LEU A 1212 10.27 -2.66 49.11
N THR A 1213 10.01 -1.91 50.18
CA THR A 1213 8.99 -2.26 51.19
C THR A 1213 7.92 -1.19 51.25
N PHE A 1214 6.64 -1.55 51.24
CA PHE A 1214 5.50 -0.63 51.30
C PHE A 1214 4.29 -1.26 52.00
N MET A 1215 3.40 -0.43 52.57
CA MET A 1215 2.16 -0.89 53.20
C MET A 1215 1.09 -1.27 52.17
N ILE A 1216 0.37 -2.34 52.45
CA ILE A 1216 -0.75 -2.83 51.66
C ILE A 1216 -2.04 -2.30 52.29
N SER A 1217 -2.94 -1.77 51.47
CA SER A 1217 -4.30 -1.41 51.88
C SER A 1217 -5.20 -2.63 51.70
N ASN A 1218 -5.56 -3.33 52.79
CA ASN A 1218 -6.63 -4.32 52.73
C ASN A 1218 -7.98 -3.59 52.61
N THR A 1219 -8.70 -3.82 51.53
CA THR A 1219 -10.18 -3.70 51.54
C THR A 1219 -10.79 -5.03 51.89
#